data_AF-A0A1J5WUB5-F1
#
_entry.id   AF-A0A1J5WUB5-F1
#
_cell.length_a   1.000
_cell.length_b   1.000
_cell.length_c   1.000
_cell.angle_alpha   90.00
_cell.angle_beta   90.00
_cell.angle_gamma   90.00
#
_symmetry.space_group_name_H-M   'P 1'
#
loop_
_entity.id
_entity.type
_entity.pdbx_description
1 polymer ?
#
loop_
_entity_poly.entity_id
_entity_poly.type
_entity_poly.pdbx_seq_one_letter_code
_entity_poly.pdbx_strand_id
1 'polypeptide(L)'
;MENLQEQTAVMQDISFARYKNKYFVERNEGLLIIPNVAYEHPEEVKAIQESLFKLKQEVLEASGRTDADAQCMICCEGSKEGKILFPTCREPHHLFVCLDCLKKEDGRGTERIVCPHDREDPFAMTEYRRIVSEQREAFRNQREEFLSRMATQPTTHTPSVFSMKTTTIPDEKTFLTEQTTVSLENVAISEGLFFVLLSKTKVRVGDNFSLFGNKNGEDCIKEHGMERYTSVFLKKEQSEPITPLFLENINNIPSNSIGCTLGIPLFNISTRLLTKLIISERCLCESLSLEMEKEEHLREILAMENKSFFIGKRIIIKLKGYAHNILPKLAFHKDNEIGRLSLEMKKEEHLGGILAMEDESFFVLKPKTIILGGYAVNILPKINFRENRETHHLELEADQEEHVTTILGVEDESFFVVKMETITLRNYAVAILPKLSFREDKEMDGLYLSADLEEHATTILGMDGGSIFVGKTKKILFEKYATNILPKLAFHEDNEMDVFSLEDVEKEECIRAILDMEDRSIFVKETKIIKLREYAVNILPKLVLRGRTETKGLYLSAYLREYIAPILAREQTFCPGSMKEMGLCNYAIFVLVKMDMTKGNCPRCLKLSIGWVYRPGMFREYENNIFLGGIEELNFEGYTLELLVNLRRRKKHKEIRTIYLHASKADHITQILNTKNRSIDIEGVNTLKLRGYAVNVLPKLKIRENNEMESFFVWSYYEDSMANILKMKNKSIEIGRIKKKGFDVPEEIEQKLKYILVDEEGHEIVEKKTEEGTGDIVKEETKKRSFPSRVLKKILGRGSS
;
A
#
# COMPACT_ATOMS: atom_id res chain seq x y z
N MET A 1 21.16 33.79 15.60
CA MET A 1 21.42 32.62 14.73
C MET A 1 20.08 32.11 14.22
N GLU A 2 19.47 32.91 13.35
CA GLU A 2 18.27 32.59 12.57
C GLU A 2 18.54 33.17 11.17
N ASN A 3 17.99 32.52 10.14
CA ASN A 3 18.22 32.72 8.69
C ASN A 3 19.43 32.03 8.06
N LEU A 4 19.34 30.70 7.96
CA LEU A 4 20.08 29.92 6.96
C LEU A 4 19.34 28.63 6.56
N GLN A 5 18.00 28.67 6.47
CA GLN A 5 17.16 27.52 6.09
C GLN A 5 16.08 27.78 5.03
N GLU A 6 16.17 28.86 4.26
CA GLU A 6 15.32 29.05 3.07
C GLU A 6 16.18 29.36 1.84
N GLN A 7 16.81 28.34 1.26
CA GLN A 7 17.29 28.39 -0.13
C GLN A 7 17.61 27.00 -0.67
N THR A 8 16.68 26.08 -0.46
CA THR A 8 16.59 24.87 -1.30
C THR A 8 15.15 24.75 -1.80
N ALA A 9 14.69 25.84 -2.43
CA ALA A 9 13.57 25.75 -3.34
C ALA A 9 14.06 24.92 -4.53
N VAL A 10 13.59 23.68 -4.60
CA VAL A 10 13.56 22.91 -5.84
C VAL A 10 13.02 23.86 -6.91
N MET A 11 13.84 24.26 -7.89
CA MET A 11 13.37 25.09 -9.01
C MET A 11 12.22 24.33 -9.66
N GLN A 12 11.00 24.84 -9.49
CA GLN A 12 9.83 24.35 -10.21
C GLN A 12 10.03 24.67 -11.69
N ASP A 13 9.69 23.73 -12.57
CA ASP A 13 9.66 23.95 -14.02
C ASP A 13 8.90 25.25 -14.33
N ILE A 14 9.59 26.27 -14.85
CA ILE A 14 9.01 27.60 -15.12
C ILE A 14 7.92 27.52 -16.19
N SER A 15 8.06 26.57 -17.12
CA SER A 15 7.04 26.27 -18.12
C SER A 15 6.31 24.99 -17.77
N PHE A 16 4.98 25.04 -17.72
CA PHE A 16 4.14 23.87 -17.42
C PHE A 16 3.76 23.07 -18.69
N ALA A 17 3.92 23.69 -19.87
CA ALA A 17 3.59 23.06 -21.16
C ALA A 17 4.50 23.56 -22.29
N ARG A 18 4.64 22.76 -23.36
CA ARG A 18 5.46 23.07 -24.54
C ARG A 18 4.73 22.67 -25.82
N TYR A 19 4.90 23.42 -26.90
CA TYR A 19 4.53 22.99 -28.26
C TYR A 19 5.69 23.29 -29.20
N LYS A 20 6.26 22.27 -29.87
CA LYS A 20 7.47 22.41 -30.69
C LYS A 20 8.55 23.22 -29.95
N ASN A 21 8.99 24.34 -30.51
CA ASN A 21 9.96 25.25 -29.93
C ASN A 21 9.30 26.38 -29.12
N LYS A 22 8.16 26.16 -28.46
CA LYS A 22 7.45 27.23 -27.73
C LYS A 22 7.07 26.76 -26.34
N TYR A 23 7.30 27.62 -25.35
CA TYR A 23 7.05 27.35 -23.94
C TYR A 23 5.88 28.16 -23.42
N PHE A 24 5.02 27.50 -22.64
CA PHE A 24 3.89 28.10 -21.96
C PHE A 24 4.24 28.28 -20.49
N VAL A 25 4.25 29.54 -20.05
CA VAL A 25 4.60 29.95 -18.69
C VAL A 25 3.37 30.61 -18.08
N GLU A 26 2.85 30.03 -17.02
CA GLU A 26 1.74 30.60 -16.30
C GLU A 26 2.18 31.80 -15.44
N ARG A 27 1.36 32.85 -15.42
CA ARG A 27 1.52 34.00 -14.54
C ARG A 27 0.23 34.30 -13.80
N ASN A 28 0.33 35.06 -12.73
CA ASN A 28 -0.83 35.55 -12.00
C ASN A 28 -1.83 36.27 -12.94
N GLU A 29 -1.32 37.13 -13.81
CA GLU A 29 -2.10 38.02 -14.70
C GLU A 29 -2.45 37.42 -16.07
N GLY A 30 -1.95 36.22 -16.41
CA GLY A 30 -2.11 35.70 -17.78
C GLY A 30 -1.25 34.49 -18.12
N LEU A 31 -1.27 34.11 -19.38
CA LEU A 31 -0.45 33.04 -19.95
C LEU A 31 0.60 33.63 -20.89
N LEU A 32 1.87 33.37 -20.61
CA LEU A 32 2.98 33.84 -21.43
C LEU A 32 3.47 32.73 -22.37
N ILE A 33 3.47 33.02 -23.66
CA ILE A 33 4.06 32.18 -24.69
C ILE A 33 5.46 32.71 -25.00
N ILE A 34 6.48 31.92 -24.71
CA ILE A 34 7.87 32.24 -24.99
C ILE A 34 8.32 31.39 -26.17
N PRO A 35 8.58 31.97 -27.35
CA PRO A 35 9.26 31.25 -28.41
C PRO A 35 10.66 30.89 -27.91
N ASN A 36 11.03 29.62 -28.04
CA ASN A 36 12.41 29.20 -28.07
C ASN A 36 12.96 29.68 -29.42
N VAL A 37 13.27 30.97 -29.48
CA VAL A 37 14.08 31.54 -30.55
C VAL A 37 15.43 30.87 -30.38
N ALA A 38 15.62 29.75 -31.11
CA ALA A 38 16.67 28.76 -30.93
C ALA A 38 17.78 29.23 -29.98
N TYR A 39 17.58 28.97 -28.68
CA TYR A 39 18.68 29.04 -27.74
C TYR A 39 19.53 27.81 -28.03
N GLU A 40 20.26 27.85 -29.14
CA GLU A 40 21.43 27.00 -29.36
C GLU A 40 22.47 27.55 -28.39
N HIS A 41 22.45 27.08 -27.12
CA HIS A 41 23.54 27.39 -26.20
C HIS A 41 24.82 26.93 -26.93
N PRO A 42 25.79 27.81 -27.23
CA PRO A 42 26.92 27.45 -28.08
C PRO A 42 27.66 26.21 -27.54
N GLU A 43 27.68 26.05 -26.22
CA GLU A 43 28.21 24.88 -25.52
C GLU A 43 27.35 23.60 -25.68
N GLU A 44 26.02 23.69 -25.74
CA GLU A 44 25.13 22.54 -26.00
C GLU A 44 25.34 22.04 -27.43
N VAL A 45 25.38 22.96 -28.40
CA VAL A 45 25.66 22.62 -29.81
C VAL A 45 27.03 21.97 -29.95
N LYS A 46 28.03 22.53 -29.27
CA LYS A 46 29.38 21.98 -29.24
C LYS A 46 29.40 20.59 -28.60
N ALA A 47 28.70 20.38 -27.49
CA ALA A 47 28.61 19.08 -26.81
C ALA A 47 27.91 18.01 -27.66
N ILE A 48 26.85 18.39 -28.40
CA ILE A 48 26.19 17.51 -29.38
C ILE A 48 27.16 17.15 -30.51
N GLN A 49 27.89 18.12 -31.06
CA GLN A 49 28.89 17.89 -32.10
C GLN A 49 30.02 16.98 -31.63
N GLU A 50 30.54 17.19 -30.41
CA GLU A 50 31.58 16.38 -29.80
C GLU A 50 31.11 14.94 -29.55
N SER A 51 29.88 14.76 -29.04
CA SER A 51 29.29 13.45 -28.80
C SER A 51 29.07 12.68 -30.10
N LEU A 52 28.56 13.35 -31.14
CA LEU A 52 28.41 12.77 -32.47
C LEU A 52 29.75 12.44 -33.11
N PHE A 53 30.76 13.30 -32.94
CA PHE A 53 32.11 13.04 -33.44
C PHE A 53 32.73 11.83 -32.75
N LYS A 54 32.57 11.70 -31.42
CA LYS A 54 33.06 10.54 -30.66
C LYS A 54 32.40 9.25 -31.12
N LEU A 55 31.06 9.23 -31.19
CA LEU A 55 30.31 8.06 -31.67
C LEU A 55 30.69 7.69 -33.10
N LYS A 56 30.88 8.69 -33.97
CA LYS A 56 31.39 8.46 -35.33
C LYS A 56 32.74 7.74 -35.32
N GLN A 57 33.70 8.17 -34.50
CA GLN A 57 35.01 7.52 -34.43
C GLN A 57 34.88 6.06 -33.96
N GLU A 58 34.07 5.82 -32.92
CA GLU A 58 33.80 4.46 -32.43
C GLU A 58 33.23 3.54 -33.53
N VAL A 59 32.27 4.05 -34.33
CA VAL A 59 31.68 3.29 -35.45
C VAL A 59 32.70 3.05 -36.56
N LEU A 60 33.52 4.05 -36.91
CA LEU A 60 34.55 3.93 -37.96
C LEU A 60 35.65 2.94 -37.56
N GLU A 61 36.11 2.98 -36.30
CA GLU A 61 37.10 2.04 -35.76
C GLU A 61 36.57 0.61 -35.72
N ALA A 62 35.35 0.41 -35.22
CA ALA A 62 34.74 -0.92 -35.11
C ALA A 62 34.49 -1.58 -36.48
N SER A 63 34.29 -0.78 -37.52
CA SER A 63 34.01 -1.25 -38.90
C SER A 63 35.24 -1.20 -39.83
N GLY A 64 36.37 -0.67 -39.37
CA GLY A 64 37.57 -0.47 -40.19
C GLY A 64 37.39 0.54 -41.34
N ARG A 65 36.43 1.47 -41.22
CA ARG A 65 36.07 2.45 -42.26
C ARG A 65 36.86 3.75 -42.13
N THR A 66 36.96 4.49 -43.23
CA THR A 66 37.46 5.88 -43.25
C THR A 66 36.43 6.81 -43.89
N ASP A 67 36.48 8.09 -43.53
CA ASP A 67 35.64 9.16 -44.07
C ASP A 67 36.44 10.20 -44.88
N ALA A 68 37.71 9.91 -45.18
CA ALA A 68 38.67 10.83 -45.80
C ALA A 68 38.25 11.35 -47.18
N ASP A 69 37.34 10.66 -47.86
CA ASP A 69 36.74 11.05 -49.15
C ASP A 69 35.21 10.84 -49.16
N ALA A 70 34.58 10.74 -47.99
CA ALA A 70 33.13 10.55 -47.89
C ALA A 70 32.37 11.81 -48.32
N GLN A 71 31.19 11.60 -48.90
CA GLN A 71 30.20 12.64 -49.20
C GLN A 71 28.88 12.33 -48.50
N CYS A 72 28.13 13.37 -48.17
CA CYS A 72 26.77 13.24 -47.68
C CYS A 72 25.88 12.67 -48.79
N MET A 73 25.17 11.57 -48.52
CA MET A 73 24.27 10.95 -49.51
C MET A 73 23.04 11.80 -49.88
N ILE A 74 22.79 12.91 -49.16
CA ILE A 74 21.61 13.76 -49.35
C ILE A 74 21.97 15.06 -50.09
N CYS A 75 23.02 15.76 -49.65
CA CYS A 75 23.44 17.02 -50.27
C CYS A 75 24.70 16.90 -51.14
N CYS A 76 25.32 15.72 -51.22
CA CYS A 76 26.54 15.42 -51.99
C CYS A 76 27.79 16.23 -51.57
N GLU A 77 27.74 16.95 -50.45
CA GLU A 77 28.87 17.71 -49.88
C GLU A 77 29.85 16.80 -49.14
N GLY A 78 31.15 17.06 -49.31
CA GLY A 78 32.24 16.19 -48.84
C GLY A 78 32.81 16.55 -47.46
N SER A 79 33.52 15.61 -46.83
CA SER A 79 34.23 15.85 -45.55
C SER A 79 35.29 16.96 -45.65
N LYS A 80 35.87 17.18 -46.84
CA LYS A 80 36.85 18.24 -47.12
C LYS A 80 36.27 19.66 -47.07
N GLU A 81 34.94 19.80 -47.03
CA GLU A 81 34.25 21.09 -46.92
C GLU A 81 34.00 21.49 -45.45
N GLY A 82 34.67 20.84 -44.49
CA GLY A 82 34.55 21.14 -43.06
C GLY A 82 33.27 20.62 -42.41
N LYS A 83 32.51 19.75 -43.09
CA LYS A 83 31.25 19.19 -42.58
C LYS A 83 31.48 17.88 -41.82
N ILE A 84 30.81 17.75 -40.67
CA ILE A 84 30.77 16.49 -39.92
C ILE A 84 29.84 15.51 -40.65
N LEU A 85 30.44 14.47 -41.24
CA LEU A 85 29.73 13.34 -41.85
C LEU A 85 29.59 12.19 -40.85
N PHE A 86 28.36 11.71 -40.63
CA PHE A 86 28.01 10.64 -39.71
C PHE A 86 27.58 9.38 -40.50
N PRO A 87 28.02 8.15 -40.13
CA PRO A 87 27.63 6.92 -40.80
C PRO A 87 26.12 6.68 -40.76
N THR A 88 25.53 6.19 -41.86
CA THR A 88 24.08 5.94 -41.90
C THR A 88 23.63 4.65 -41.21
N CYS A 89 24.54 3.68 -41.05
CA CYS A 89 24.37 2.40 -40.35
C CYS A 89 25.71 1.94 -39.77
N ARG A 90 25.67 0.88 -38.94
CA ARG A 90 26.88 0.28 -38.33
C ARG A 90 27.67 -0.61 -39.30
N GLU A 91 27.04 -1.09 -40.36
CA GLU A 91 27.63 -1.97 -41.37
C GLU A 91 28.71 -1.29 -42.22
N PRO A 92 29.62 -2.03 -42.90
CA PRO A 92 30.77 -1.49 -43.63
C PRO A 92 30.44 -0.70 -44.92
N HIS A 93 29.19 -0.23 -45.10
CA HIS A 93 28.78 0.54 -46.27
C HIS A 93 29.37 1.96 -46.25
N HIS A 94 29.98 2.44 -47.33
CA HIS A 94 30.56 3.80 -47.43
C HIS A 94 29.53 4.94 -47.55
N LEU A 95 28.43 4.88 -46.78
CA LEU A 95 27.36 5.87 -46.79
C LEU A 95 27.36 6.70 -45.51
N PHE A 96 27.22 8.01 -45.71
CA PHE A 96 27.30 9.02 -44.67
C PHE A 96 26.26 10.12 -44.90
N VAL A 97 25.88 10.81 -43.83
CA VAL A 97 25.00 11.95 -43.86
C VAL A 97 25.61 13.10 -43.06
N CYS A 98 25.50 14.33 -43.57
CA CYS A 98 26.01 15.49 -42.84
C CYS A 98 25.05 15.92 -41.72
N LEU A 99 25.61 16.56 -40.69
CA LEU A 99 24.84 17.07 -39.55
C LEU A 99 23.69 17.99 -39.98
N ASP A 100 23.88 18.84 -40.99
CA ASP A 100 22.84 19.75 -41.48
C ASP A 100 21.64 18.98 -42.05
N CYS A 101 21.89 17.87 -42.74
CA CYS A 101 20.84 17.03 -43.29
C CYS A 101 20.12 16.22 -42.22
N LEU A 102 20.83 15.75 -41.18
CA LEU A 102 20.20 15.16 -39.99
C LEU A 102 19.30 16.15 -39.27
N LYS A 103 19.80 17.38 -39.01
CA LYS A 103 19.02 18.48 -38.41
C LYS A 103 17.75 18.80 -39.22
N LYS A 104 17.89 18.93 -40.55
CA LYS A 104 16.77 19.23 -41.45
C LYS A 104 15.72 18.13 -41.46
N GLU A 105 16.12 16.87 -41.41
CA GLU A 105 15.19 15.76 -41.42
C GLU A 105 14.50 15.55 -40.07
N ASP A 106 15.22 15.72 -38.96
CA ASP A 106 14.62 15.71 -37.62
C ASP A 106 13.54 16.80 -37.49
N GLY A 107 13.81 18.00 -38.02
CA GLY A 107 12.84 19.10 -38.06
C GLY A 107 11.59 18.82 -38.91
N ARG A 108 11.64 17.85 -39.83
CA ARG A 108 10.48 17.40 -40.62
C ARG A 108 9.67 16.29 -39.95
N GLY A 109 10.18 15.68 -38.88
CA GLY A 109 9.50 14.59 -38.17
C GLY A 109 9.42 13.28 -38.95
N THR A 110 10.27 13.09 -39.96
CA THR A 110 10.27 11.94 -40.86
C THR A 110 11.48 11.03 -40.62
N GLU A 111 11.34 9.72 -40.82
CA GLU A 111 12.43 8.73 -40.66
C GLU A 111 13.13 8.38 -41.99
N ARG A 112 13.24 9.33 -42.92
CA ARG A 112 13.68 9.02 -44.30
C ARG A 112 15.17 8.75 -44.45
N ILE A 113 15.97 9.04 -43.42
CA ILE A 113 17.42 8.77 -43.45
C ILE A 113 17.64 7.35 -42.94
N VAL A 114 17.57 6.42 -43.87
CA VAL A 114 17.88 4.99 -43.67
C VAL A 114 19.00 4.58 -44.61
N CYS A 115 19.71 3.52 -44.25
CA CYS A 115 20.70 2.94 -45.14
C CYS A 115 20.00 2.33 -46.37
N PRO A 116 20.37 2.67 -47.62
CA PRO A 116 19.84 2.04 -48.83
C PRO A 116 20.01 0.52 -48.88
N HIS A 117 21.03 0.00 -48.20
CA HIS A 117 21.36 -1.42 -48.12
C HIS A 117 20.69 -2.15 -46.96
N ASP A 118 20.24 -1.40 -45.95
CA ASP A 118 19.46 -1.92 -44.82
C ASP A 118 18.33 -0.92 -44.52
N ARG A 119 17.21 -1.11 -45.21
CA ARG A 119 16.08 -0.16 -45.19
C ARG A 119 15.29 -0.19 -43.88
N GLU A 120 15.61 -1.12 -42.97
CA GLU A 120 14.96 -1.24 -41.66
C GLU A 120 15.81 -0.67 -40.52
N ASP A 121 17.04 -0.22 -40.76
CA ASP A 121 17.91 0.36 -39.73
C ASP A 121 17.97 1.91 -39.79
N PRO A 122 17.25 2.64 -38.90
CA PRO A 122 17.30 4.09 -38.79
C PRO A 122 18.44 4.57 -37.87
N PHE A 123 19.55 3.83 -37.80
CA PHE A 123 20.68 4.06 -36.89
C PHE A 123 21.07 5.55 -36.75
N ALA A 124 21.33 6.24 -37.86
CA ALA A 124 21.79 7.63 -37.83
C ALA A 124 20.80 8.59 -37.18
N MET A 125 19.51 8.44 -37.47
CA MET A 125 18.46 9.27 -36.85
C MET A 125 18.23 8.89 -35.39
N THR A 126 18.29 7.61 -35.07
CA THR A 126 18.10 7.09 -33.71
C THR A 126 19.19 7.60 -32.77
N GLU A 127 20.45 7.45 -33.15
CA GLU A 127 21.58 7.93 -32.34
C GLU A 127 21.64 9.46 -32.28
N TYR A 128 21.33 10.15 -33.39
CA TYR A 128 21.23 11.60 -33.39
C TYR A 128 20.19 12.09 -32.36
N ARG A 129 18.97 11.53 -32.39
CA ARG A 129 17.91 11.89 -31.42
C ARG A 129 18.29 11.54 -29.99
N ARG A 130 18.91 10.38 -29.76
CA ARG A 130 19.39 9.96 -28.43
C ARG A 130 20.39 10.97 -27.87
N ILE A 131 21.44 11.30 -28.63
CA ILE A 131 22.48 12.26 -28.22
C ILE A 131 21.88 13.64 -27.98
N VAL A 132 21.02 14.12 -28.89
CA VAL A 132 20.35 15.41 -28.73
C VAL A 132 19.48 15.41 -27.46
N SER A 133 18.78 14.32 -27.16
CA SER A 133 17.98 14.20 -25.94
C SER A 133 18.84 14.20 -24.67
N GLU A 134 19.95 13.46 -24.66
CA GLU A 134 20.87 13.39 -23.52
C GLU A 134 21.52 14.76 -23.24
N GLN A 135 21.96 15.46 -24.29
CA GLN A 135 22.54 16.79 -24.12
C GLN A 135 21.49 17.83 -23.72
N ARG A 136 20.28 17.77 -24.28
CA ARG A 136 19.18 18.65 -23.83
C ARG A 136 18.86 18.50 -22.36
N GLU A 137 19.00 17.28 -21.82
CA GLU A 137 18.83 16.99 -20.40
C GLU A 137 19.96 17.59 -19.56
N ALA A 138 21.21 17.41 -20.00
CA ALA A 138 22.38 17.96 -19.31
C ALA A 138 22.34 19.50 -19.20
N PHE A 139 21.79 20.16 -20.22
CA PHE A 139 21.67 21.63 -20.30
C PHE A 139 20.31 22.16 -19.79
N ARG A 140 19.48 21.31 -19.15
CA ARG A 140 18.13 21.67 -18.68
C ARG A 140 18.14 22.89 -17.75
N ASN A 141 19.01 22.91 -16.73
CA ASN A 141 19.08 23.98 -15.74
C ASN A 141 19.43 25.35 -16.38
N GLN A 142 20.32 25.37 -17.38
CA GLN A 142 20.70 26.61 -18.08
C GLN A 142 19.56 27.12 -18.98
N ARG A 143 18.78 26.21 -19.56
CA ARG A 143 17.56 26.58 -20.30
C ARG A 143 16.49 27.13 -19.37
N GLU A 144 16.33 26.59 -18.17
CA GLU A 144 15.45 27.15 -17.14
C GLU A 144 15.89 28.54 -16.68
N GLU A 145 17.19 28.77 -16.50
CA GLU A 145 17.72 30.10 -16.20
C GLU A 145 17.44 31.10 -17.33
N PHE A 146 17.62 30.68 -18.59
CA PHE A 146 17.26 31.48 -19.75
C PHE A 146 15.75 31.78 -19.80
N LEU A 147 14.90 30.78 -19.58
CA LEU A 147 13.45 30.94 -19.52
C LEU A 147 13.03 31.87 -18.37
N SER A 148 13.70 31.82 -17.22
CA SER A 148 13.50 32.76 -16.09
C SER A 148 13.73 34.19 -16.54
N ARG A 149 14.88 34.45 -17.19
CA ARG A 149 15.24 35.77 -17.69
C ARG A 149 14.25 36.24 -18.76
N MET A 150 13.93 35.39 -19.71
CA MET A 150 12.98 35.70 -20.78
C MET A 150 11.59 35.96 -20.23
N ALA A 151 11.16 35.23 -19.21
CA ALA A 151 9.90 35.49 -18.54
C ALA A 151 9.92 36.92 -17.98
N THR A 152 10.90 37.31 -17.16
CA THR A 152 10.92 38.63 -16.48
C THR A 152 10.93 39.85 -17.40
N GLN A 153 11.31 39.72 -18.67
CA GLN A 153 11.28 40.86 -19.60
C GLN A 153 9.86 41.39 -19.87
N PRO A 154 9.67 42.71 -20.06
CA PRO A 154 8.39 43.28 -20.48
C PRO A 154 7.96 42.74 -21.85
N THR A 155 6.65 42.66 -22.12
CA THR A 155 6.12 42.28 -23.44
C THR A 155 4.93 43.16 -23.76
N THR A 156 4.94 43.76 -24.94
CA THR A 156 3.89 44.67 -25.42
C THR A 156 2.86 43.97 -26.31
N HIS A 157 3.15 42.75 -26.78
CA HIS A 157 2.26 41.98 -27.64
C HIS A 157 1.20 41.23 -26.81
N THR A 158 0.06 41.88 -26.64
CA THR A 158 -1.15 41.36 -26.00
C THR A 158 -2.31 41.37 -26.99
N PRO A 159 -2.51 40.30 -27.78
CA PRO A 159 -3.54 40.28 -28.80
C PRO A 159 -4.94 40.26 -28.17
N SER A 160 -5.91 40.93 -28.80
CA SER A 160 -7.31 40.88 -28.40
C SER A 160 -7.99 39.56 -28.79
N VAL A 161 -7.56 38.95 -29.91
CA VAL A 161 -8.02 37.64 -30.39
C VAL A 161 -6.82 36.78 -30.74
N PHE A 162 -6.81 35.53 -30.29
CA PHE A 162 -5.74 34.57 -30.51
C PHE A 162 -6.31 33.25 -31.01
N SER A 163 -5.92 32.81 -32.20
CA SER A 163 -6.35 31.52 -32.77
C SER A 163 -5.32 30.45 -32.46
N MET A 164 -5.70 29.43 -31.68
CA MET A 164 -4.81 28.34 -31.32
C MET A 164 -4.85 27.24 -32.38
N LYS A 165 -3.99 27.35 -33.40
CA LYS A 165 -3.81 26.34 -34.46
C LYS A 165 -2.36 25.89 -34.54
N THR A 166 -2.14 24.66 -34.97
CA THR A 166 -0.80 24.05 -35.16
C THR A 166 0.10 24.83 -36.14
N THR A 167 -0.50 25.67 -36.99
CA THR A 167 0.17 26.47 -38.03
C THR A 167 0.33 27.96 -37.69
N THR A 168 -0.26 28.48 -36.61
CA THR A 168 -0.35 29.94 -36.35
C THR A 168 0.13 30.41 -34.98
N ILE A 169 0.79 29.56 -34.18
CA ILE A 169 1.36 30.05 -32.91
C ILE A 169 2.54 30.98 -33.23
N PRO A 170 2.53 32.26 -32.78
CA PRO A 170 3.57 33.24 -33.14
C PRO A 170 4.96 32.81 -32.70
N ASP A 171 5.98 33.16 -33.49
CA ASP A 171 7.40 33.02 -33.13
C ASP A 171 7.93 34.23 -32.33
N GLU A 172 7.02 35.04 -31.80
CA GLU A 172 7.33 36.17 -30.92
C GLU A 172 6.72 35.97 -29.53
N LYS A 173 7.35 36.60 -28.54
CA LYS A 173 6.89 36.55 -27.15
C LYS A 173 5.50 37.17 -27.06
N THR A 174 4.51 36.39 -26.65
CA THR A 174 3.09 36.79 -26.64
C THR A 174 2.50 36.57 -25.26
N PHE A 175 1.83 37.59 -24.73
CA PHE A 175 1.16 37.50 -23.43
C PHE A 175 -0.36 37.51 -23.62
N LEU A 176 -1.01 36.42 -23.19
CA LEU A 176 -2.45 36.27 -23.22
C LEU A 176 -3.01 36.65 -21.85
N THR A 177 -4.01 37.53 -21.84
CA THR A 177 -4.62 38.05 -20.61
C THR A 177 -6.10 37.70 -20.56
N GLU A 178 -6.78 38.08 -19.48
CA GLU A 178 -8.24 37.95 -19.36
C GLU A 178 -9.02 38.70 -20.45
N GLN A 179 -8.40 39.67 -21.13
CA GLN A 179 -9.00 40.40 -22.24
C GLN A 179 -8.79 39.71 -23.59
N THR A 180 -7.86 38.76 -23.67
CA THR A 180 -7.56 38.01 -24.88
C THR A 180 -8.57 36.89 -25.09
N THR A 181 -9.23 36.88 -26.25
CA THR A 181 -10.13 35.79 -26.65
C THR A 181 -9.38 34.73 -27.43
N VAL A 182 -9.24 33.53 -26.84
CA VAL A 182 -8.58 32.36 -27.43
C VAL A 182 -9.61 31.47 -28.12
N SER A 183 -9.46 31.29 -29.43
CA SER A 183 -10.30 30.43 -30.25
C SER A 183 -9.70 29.03 -30.38
N LEU A 184 -10.47 28.01 -30.00
CA LEU A 184 -10.11 26.59 -30.03
C LEU A 184 -10.98 25.88 -31.08
N GLU A 185 -10.47 25.68 -32.29
CA GLU A 185 -11.19 25.11 -33.42
C GLU A 185 -10.24 24.28 -34.28
N ASN A 186 -10.67 23.07 -34.68
CA ASN A 186 -9.85 22.11 -35.43
C ASN A 186 -8.50 21.80 -34.78
N VAL A 187 -8.46 21.70 -33.45
CA VAL A 187 -7.25 21.52 -32.66
C VAL A 187 -7.48 20.54 -31.51
N ALA A 188 -6.44 19.78 -31.15
CA ALA A 188 -6.38 19.03 -29.92
C ALA A 188 -5.40 19.72 -28.96
N ILE A 189 -5.77 19.94 -27.69
CA ILE A 189 -4.84 20.49 -26.69
C ILE A 189 -4.80 19.64 -25.42
N SER A 190 -3.67 19.68 -24.72
CA SER A 190 -3.54 19.03 -23.42
C SER A 190 -4.49 19.65 -22.41
N GLU A 191 -5.02 18.85 -21.49
CA GLU A 191 -5.87 19.34 -20.41
C GLU A 191 -5.25 20.45 -19.55
N GLY A 192 -3.94 20.38 -19.25
CA GLY A 192 -3.25 21.36 -18.43
C GLY A 192 -3.26 22.73 -19.10
N LEU A 193 -2.96 22.78 -20.40
CA LEU A 193 -3.08 24.02 -21.18
C LEU A 193 -4.52 24.54 -21.21
N PHE A 194 -5.50 23.65 -21.38
CA PHE A 194 -6.91 24.05 -21.40
C PHE A 194 -7.35 24.70 -20.09
N PHE A 195 -6.99 24.14 -18.93
CA PHE A 195 -7.35 24.73 -17.63
C PHE A 195 -6.71 26.10 -17.41
N VAL A 196 -5.44 26.27 -17.77
CA VAL A 196 -4.79 27.58 -17.68
C VAL A 196 -5.49 28.60 -18.59
N LEU A 197 -5.88 28.19 -19.80
CA LEU A 197 -6.64 29.06 -20.72
C LEU A 197 -8.00 29.46 -20.13
N LEU A 198 -8.75 28.52 -19.56
CA LEU A 198 -10.03 28.80 -18.89
C LEU A 198 -9.85 29.77 -17.72
N SER A 199 -8.76 29.66 -16.95
CA SER A 199 -8.52 30.48 -15.76
C SER A 199 -8.00 31.88 -16.09
N LYS A 200 -7.29 32.05 -17.21
CA LYS A 200 -6.47 33.25 -17.50
C LYS A 200 -6.89 34.04 -18.73
N THR A 201 -7.73 33.50 -19.61
CA THR A 201 -8.11 34.12 -20.89
C THR A 201 -9.61 33.98 -21.15
N LYS A 202 -10.19 34.66 -22.13
CA LYS A 202 -11.55 34.35 -22.62
C LYS A 202 -11.46 33.21 -23.62
N VAL A 203 -12.26 32.16 -23.47
CA VAL A 203 -12.18 30.97 -24.34
C VAL A 203 -13.41 30.84 -25.22
N ARG A 204 -13.20 30.64 -26.52
CA ARG A 204 -14.24 30.31 -27.50
C ARG A 204 -13.95 28.94 -28.10
N VAL A 205 -14.83 27.98 -27.85
CA VAL A 205 -14.77 26.64 -28.45
C VAL A 205 -15.55 26.63 -29.76
N GLY A 206 -14.90 26.20 -30.84
CA GLY A 206 -15.50 25.97 -32.16
C GLY A 206 -15.56 24.48 -32.51
N ASP A 207 -15.78 24.17 -33.79
CA ASP A 207 -15.88 22.80 -34.28
C ASP A 207 -14.57 22.01 -34.12
N ASN A 208 -14.68 20.68 -33.97
CA ASN A 208 -13.55 19.76 -33.97
C ASN A 208 -12.47 20.08 -32.92
N PHE A 209 -12.90 20.46 -31.71
CA PHE A 209 -12.01 20.64 -30.57
C PHE A 209 -11.93 19.36 -29.71
N SER A 210 -10.73 18.98 -29.30
CA SER A 210 -10.54 17.82 -28.42
C SER A 210 -9.48 18.00 -27.34
N LEU A 211 -9.62 17.27 -26.24
CA LEU A 211 -8.66 17.21 -25.14
C LEU A 211 -7.90 15.89 -25.12
N PHE A 212 -6.64 15.96 -24.71
CA PHE A 212 -5.81 14.80 -24.42
C PHE A 212 -5.02 14.97 -23.11
N GLY A 213 -4.62 13.85 -22.51
CA GLY A 213 -3.86 13.86 -21.25
C GLY A 213 -2.47 14.46 -21.39
N ASN A 214 -2.02 15.21 -20.38
CA ASN A 214 -0.67 15.78 -20.38
C ASN A 214 0.37 14.67 -20.12
N LYS A 215 1.44 14.66 -20.91
CA LYS A 215 2.62 13.79 -20.69
C LYS A 215 3.86 14.66 -20.63
N ASN A 216 4.65 14.50 -19.57
CA ASN A 216 5.85 15.31 -19.35
C ASN A 216 6.76 15.28 -20.58
N GLY A 217 7.06 16.46 -21.11
CA GLY A 217 7.93 16.64 -22.28
C GLY A 217 7.26 16.49 -23.64
N GLU A 218 5.99 16.08 -23.74
CA GLU A 218 5.25 16.02 -25.01
C GLU A 218 4.68 17.39 -25.42
N ASP A 219 4.32 17.51 -26.71
CA ASP A 219 3.68 18.70 -27.26
C ASP A 219 2.23 18.82 -26.76
N CYS A 220 1.89 19.97 -26.16
CA CYS A 220 0.58 20.26 -25.57
C CYS A 220 -0.50 20.65 -26.59
N ILE A 221 -0.18 20.68 -27.88
CA ILE A 221 -1.10 21.01 -28.98
C ILE A 221 -0.83 20.02 -30.12
N LYS A 222 -1.89 19.40 -30.66
CA LYS A 222 -1.84 18.48 -31.81
C LYS A 222 -2.94 18.80 -32.81
N GLU A 223 -2.85 18.23 -34.01
CA GLU A 223 -3.93 18.32 -34.99
C GLU A 223 -5.15 17.51 -34.55
N HIS A 224 -6.34 17.99 -34.88
CA HIS A 224 -7.58 17.28 -34.60
C HIS A 224 -7.58 15.87 -35.21
N GLY A 225 -8.08 14.88 -34.46
CA GLY A 225 -8.24 13.49 -34.92
C GLY A 225 -7.02 12.58 -34.71
N MET A 226 -5.87 13.11 -34.27
CA MET A 226 -4.63 12.34 -34.07
C MET A 226 -4.55 11.54 -32.76
N GLU A 227 -5.45 11.75 -31.80
CA GLU A 227 -5.35 11.13 -30.47
C GLU A 227 -6.59 10.30 -30.13
N ARG A 228 -6.46 8.98 -30.28
CA ARG A 228 -7.48 8.02 -29.86
C ARG A 228 -7.13 7.26 -28.58
N TYR A 229 -6.01 7.59 -27.90
CA TYR A 229 -5.43 6.68 -26.89
C TYR A 229 -4.83 7.33 -25.62
N THR A 230 -4.81 8.66 -25.48
CA THR A 230 -4.25 9.37 -24.32
C THR A 230 -5.35 9.89 -23.42
N SER A 231 -5.57 9.17 -22.32
CA SER A 231 -6.56 9.48 -21.29
C SER A 231 -6.41 10.88 -20.71
N VAL A 232 -7.49 11.65 -20.69
CA VAL A 232 -7.60 12.95 -20.02
C VAL A 232 -7.87 12.76 -18.52
N PHE A 233 -7.05 13.38 -17.67
CA PHE A 233 -7.20 13.62 -16.24
C PHE A 233 -7.82 14.99 -15.97
N LEU A 234 -9.13 14.98 -15.82
CA LEU A 234 -9.89 16.15 -15.41
C LEU A 234 -9.77 16.32 -13.88
N LYS A 235 -8.63 16.83 -13.42
CA LYS A 235 -8.36 17.20 -12.03
C LYS A 235 -7.93 18.67 -11.97
N LYS A 236 -8.62 19.49 -11.18
CA LYS A 236 -8.08 20.79 -10.75
C LYS A 236 -7.37 20.59 -9.40
N GLU A 237 -6.11 21.01 -9.29
CA GLU A 237 -5.39 20.93 -8.02
C GLU A 237 -6.14 21.74 -6.94
N GLN A 238 -6.23 21.18 -5.73
CA GLN A 238 -7.02 21.73 -4.62
C GLN A 238 -6.59 23.16 -4.19
N SER A 239 -5.46 23.66 -4.70
CA SER A 239 -4.85 24.95 -4.39
C SER A 239 -5.32 26.11 -5.27
N GLU A 240 -5.97 25.88 -6.41
CA GLU A 240 -6.38 26.97 -7.31
C GLU A 240 -7.85 27.39 -7.15
N PRO A 241 -8.15 28.66 -6.81
CA PRO A 241 -9.52 29.13 -6.73
C PRO A 241 -10.21 29.08 -8.11
N ILE A 242 -11.50 28.72 -8.11
CA ILE A 242 -12.35 28.85 -9.29
C ILE A 242 -12.61 30.35 -9.50
N THR A 243 -12.00 30.94 -10.53
CA THR A 243 -12.19 32.36 -10.85
C THR A 243 -13.56 32.60 -11.52
N PRO A 244 -14.16 33.79 -11.39
CA PRO A 244 -15.37 34.14 -12.15
C PRO A 244 -15.21 33.95 -13.66
N LEU A 245 -14.03 34.30 -14.21
CA LEU A 245 -13.68 34.09 -15.62
C LEU A 245 -13.69 32.60 -16.01
N PHE A 246 -13.17 31.73 -15.16
CA PHE A 246 -13.21 30.28 -15.38
C PHE A 246 -14.63 29.76 -15.53
N LEU A 247 -15.54 30.19 -14.65
CA LEU A 247 -16.95 29.82 -14.72
C LEU A 247 -17.65 30.42 -15.94
N GLU A 248 -17.40 31.69 -16.24
CA GLU A 248 -17.92 32.37 -17.43
C GLU A 248 -17.53 31.62 -18.70
N ASN A 249 -16.25 31.28 -18.85
CA ASN A 249 -15.76 30.50 -19.98
C ASN A 249 -16.48 29.16 -20.09
N ILE A 250 -16.57 28.38 -19.01
CA ILE A 250 -17.25 27.07 -19.05
C ILE A 250 -18.72 27.22 -19.45
N ASN A 251 -19.42 28.25 -18.96
CA ASN A 251 -20.83 28.49 -19.31
C ASN A 251 -21.01 28.83 -20.80
N ASN A 252 -20.03 29.51 -21.40
CA ASN A 252 -20.06 29.91 -22.80
C ASN A 252 -19.68 28.77 -23.77
N ILE A 253 -19.15 27.65 -23.27
CA ILE A 253 -18.84 26.48 -24.08
C ILE A 253 -20.17 25.77 -24.46
N PRO A 254 -20.40 25.45 -25.75
CA PRO A 254 -21.56 24.66 -26.15
C PRO A 254 -21.53 23.25 -25.55
N SER A 255 -22.68 22.69 -25.19
CA SER A 255 -22.77 21.30 -24.75
C SER A 255 -22.32 20.33 -25.86
N ASN A 256 -21.71 19.20 -25.50
CA ASN A 256 -21.19 18.22 -26.46
C ASN A 256 -20.30 18.83 -27.55
N SER A 257 -19.36 19.71 -27.20
CA SER A 257 -18.45 20.38 -28.15
C SER A 257 -16.98 19.96 -28.02
N ILE A 258 -16.62 19.29 -26.93
CA ILE A 258 -15.23 18.93 -26.63
C ILE A 258 -15.06 17.40 -26.72
N GLY A 259 -14.37 16.90 -27.75
CA GLY A 259 -14.02 15.48 -27.82
C GLY A 259 -12.98 15.08 -26.78
N CYS A 260 -13.18 14.01 -26.02
CA CYS A 260 -12.14 13.48 -25.13
C CYS A 260 -12.25 11.98 -24.91
N THR A 261 -11.14 11.33 -24.55
CA THR A 261 -11.11 9.98 -23.99
C THR A 261 -10.74 10.08 -22.52
N LEU A 262 -11.67 9.73 -21.62
CA LEU A 262 -11.41 9.81 -20.17
C LEU A 262 -10.63 8.59 -19.71
N GLY A 263 -9.67 8.79 -18.81
CA GLY A 263 -9.05 7.66 -18.14
C GLY A 263 -8.42 8.00 -16.80
N ILE A 264 -9.25 8.46 -15.84
CA ILE A 264 -9.05 8.49 -14.36
C ILE A 264 -8.88 9.91 -13.76
N PRO A 265 -9.10 10.11 -12.45
CA PRO A 265 -10.39 10.47 -11.88
C PRO A 265 -10.77 11.94 -12.15
N LEU A 266 -12.07 12.17 -12.36
CA LEU A 266 -12.63 13.52 -12.20
C LEU A 266 -12.50 13.92 -10.72
N PHE A 267 -12.01 15.12 -10.42
CA PHE A 267 -12.06 15.67 -9.06
C PHE A 267 -12.21 17.18 -9.17
N ASN A 268 -13.27 17.71 -8.55
CA ASN A 268 -13.42 19.14 -8.29
C ASN A 268 -13.36 20.05 -9.53
N ILE A 269 -13.76 19.55 -10.69
CA ILE A 269 -14.05 20.42 -11.83
C ILE A 269 -15.52 20.78 -11.77
N SER A 270 -15.82 22.03 -12.13
CA SER A 270 -17.20 22.46 -12.36
C SER A 270 -17.91 21.40 -13.19
N THR A 271 -18.92 20.74 -12.59
CA THR A 271 -19.72 19.71 -13.24
C THR A 271 -20.34 20.19 -14.55
N ARG A 272 -20.43 21.51 -14.73
CA ARG A 272 -20.78 22.15 -16.00
C ARG A 272 -19.86 21.73 -17.14
N LEU A 273 -18.56 21.51 -16.90
CA LEU A 273 -17.64 20.99 -17.93
C LEU A 273 -18.05 19.59 -18.39
N LEU A 274 -18.58 18.72 -17.52
CA LEU A 274 -19.02 17.37 -17.90
C LEU A 274 -20.04 17.41 -19.05
N THR A 275 -20.96 18.37 -19.02
CA THR A 275 -21.98 18.54 -20.07
C THR A 275 -21.40 19.01 -21.42
N LYS A 276 -20.15 19.49 -21.42
CA LYS A 276 -19.47 19.99 -22.63
C LYS A 276 -18.67 18.91 -23.34
N LEU A 277 -18.41 17.78 -22.67
CA LEU A 277 -17.58 16.70 -23.18
C LEU A 277 -18.37 15.72 -24.05
N ILE A 278 -17.79 15.31 -25.17
CA ILE A 278 -18.18 14.17 -25.97
C ILE A 278 -17.27 13.01 -25.56
N ILE A 279 -17.83 12.03 -24.86
CA ILE A 279 -17.11 10.84 -24.40
C ILE A 279 -17.41 9.68 -25.36
N SER A 280 -16.36 9.07 -25.90
CA SER A 280 -16.49 7.91 -26.79
C SER A 280 -17.04 6.68 -26.04
N GLU A 281 -17.89 5.89 -26.68
CA GLU A 281 -18.36 4.58 -26.16
C GLU A 281 -17.20 3.60 -25.88
N ARG A 282 -16.02 3.83 -26.50
CA ARG A 282 -14.79 3.05 -26.27
C ARG A 282 -13.97 3.53 -25.09
N CYS A 283 -14.47 4.51 -24.33
CA CYS A 283 -13.78 5.06 -23.17
C CYS A 283 -13.56 3.95 -22.12
N LEU A 284 -12.33 3.84 -21.60
CA LEU A 284 -11.96 2.93 -20.53
C LEU A 284 -11.92 3.68 -19.19
N CYS A 285 -13.01 4.36 -18.84
CA CYS A 285 -13.08 5.08 -17.58
C CYS A 285 -13.13 4.09 -16.41
N GLU A 286 -12.04 4.02 -15.64
CA GLU A 286 -11.94 3.12 -14.48
C GLU A 286 -12.54 3.72 -13.20
N SER A 287 -12.67 5.05 -13.12
CA SER A 287 -13.14 5.74 -11.91
C SER A 287 -13.78 7.10 -12.22
N LEU A 288 -14.94 7.36 -11.60
CA LEU A 288 -15.64 8.64 -11.59
C LEU A 288 -15.73 9.11 -10.13
N SER A 289 -15.10 10.25 -9.80
CA SER A 289 -15.25 10.89 -8.50
C SER A 289 -15.81 12.29 -8.67
N LEU A 290 -16.85 12.67 -7.93
CA LEU A 290 -17.46 14.00 -8.01
C LEU A 290 -17.89 14.47 -6.64
N GLU A 291 -17.71 15.76 -6.38
CA GLU A 291 -18.10 16.42 -5.14
C GLU A 291 -18.84 17.70 -5.48
N MET A 292 -20.06 17.86 -4.96
CA MET A 292 -20.90 19.01 -5.22
C MET A 292 -21.55 19.49 -3.93
N GLU A 293 -21.16 20.68 -3.48
CA GLU A 293 -21.69 21.28 -2.25
C GLU A 293 -22.97 22.09 -2.48
N LYS A 294 -23.30 22.41 -3.74
CA LYS A 294 -24.48 23.21 -4.09
C LYS A 294 -25.29 22.57 -5.20
N GLU A 295 -26.60 22.57 -5.02
CA GLU A 295 -27.56 22.03 -6.01
C GLU A 295 -27.54 22.81 -7.33
N GLU A 296 -27.23 24.12 -7.31
CA GLU A 296 -27.22 24.97 -8.51
C GLU A 296 -26.30 24.45 -9.62
N HIS A 297 -25.26 23.69 -9.27
CA HIS A 297 -24.33 23.07 -10.21
C HIS A 297 -24.91 21.85 -10.94
N LEU A 298 -26.09 21.35 -10.51
CA LEU A 298 -26.78 20.22 -11.13
C LEU A 298 -27.70 20.62 -12.28
N ARG A 299 -28.13 21.89 -12.40
CA ARG A 299 -29.20 22.30 -13.32
C ARG A 299 -28.98 21.81 -14.76
N GLU A 300 -27.78 21.96 -15.30
CA GLU A 300 -27.44 21.53 -16.66
C GLU A 300 -27.43 20.00 -16.81
N ILE A 301 -26.91 19.26 -15.81
CA ILE A 301 -26.83 17.80 -15.85
C ILE A 301 -28.22 17.17 -15.65
N LEU A 302 -29.03 17.71 -14.74
CA LEU A 302 -30.37 17.20 -14.48
C LEU A 302 -31.30 17.39 -15.67
N ALA A 303 -31.06 18.40 -16.51
CA ALA A 303 -31.78 18.62 -17.76
C ALA A 303 -31.44 17.60 -18.87
N MET A 304 -30.36 16.82 -18.71
CA MET A 304 -30.01 15.76 -19.66
C MET A 304 -31.02 14.60 -19.60
N GLU A 305 -31.15 13.85 -20.69
CA GLU A 305 -31.93 12.62 -20.69
C GLU A 305 -31.30 11.58 -19.75
N ASN A 306 -32.11 10.68 -19.19
CA ASN A 306 -31.56 9.59 -18.38
C ASN A 306 -30.71 8.66 -19.26
N LYS A 307 -29.65 8.07 -18.69
CA LYS A 307 -28.71 7.21 -19.43
C LYS A 307 -28.10 7.88 -20.67
N SER A 308 -27.85 9.19 -20.62
CA SER A 308 -27.21 9.92 -21.73
C SER A 308 -25.69 10.09 -21.54
N PHE A 309 -25.15 9.85 -20.34
CA PHE A 309 -23.73 10.06 -20.03
C PHE A 309 -22.96 8.74 -19.92
N PHE A 310 -22.26 8.34 -20.98
CA PHE A 310 -21.53 7.08 -21.00
C PHE A 310 -20.27 7.10 -20.14
N ILE A 311 -20.21 6.17 -19.18
CA ILE A 311 -19.02 5.90 -18.38
C ILE A 311 -18.59 4.47 -18.74
N GLY A 312 -17.32 4.30 -19.09
CA GLY A 312 -16.73 3.09 -19.67
C GLY A 312 -16.87 1.76 -18.93
N LYS A 313 -15.99 0.80 -19.24
CA LYS A 313 -16.04 -0.57 -18.69
C LYS A 313 -15.27 -0.67 -17.34
N ARG A 314 -15.95 -1.19 -16.29
CA ARG A 314 -15.49 -1.40 -14.89
C ARG A 314 -15.13 -0.13 -14.13
N ILE A 315 -16.11 0.40 -13.40
CA ILE A 315 -16.00 1.74 -12.79
C ILE A 315 -16.03 1.68 -11.26
N ILE A 316 -15.19 2.50 -10.62
CA ILE A 316 -15.34 2.97 -9.24
C ILE A 316 -16.09 4.32 -9.29
N ILE A 317 -17.29 4.40 -8.72
CA ILE A 317 -18.06 5.64 -8.63
C ILE A 317 -17.97 6.17 -7.21
N LYS A 318 -17.54 7.42 -7.04
CA LYS A 318 -17.51 8.14 -5.75
C LYS A 318 -18.24 9.47 -5.89
N LEU A 319 -19.40 9.64 -5.25
CA LEU A 319 -20.19 10.86 -5.35
C LEU A 319 -20.39 11.45 -3.95
N LYS A 320 -20.04 12.73 -3.80
CA LYS A 320 -20.16 13.49 -2.55
C LYS A 320 -21.15 14.64 -2.68
N GLY A 321 -21.93 14.88 -1.63
CA GLY A 321 -22.93 15.94 -1.58
C GLY A 321 -24.01 15.76 -2.65
N TYR A 322 -24.37 16.84 -3.35
CA TYR A 322 -25.34 16.84 -4.43
C TYR A 322 -24.93 16.00 -5.66
N ALA A 323 -23.68 15.53 -5.76
CA ALA A 323 -23.19 14.79 -6.92
C ALA A 323 -23.91 13.47 -7.18
N HIS A 324 -24.44 12.84 -6.14
CA HIS A 324 -25.22 11.61 -6.23
C HIS A 324 -26.46 11.73 -7.14
N ASN A 325 -27.00 12.94 -7.35
CA ASN A 325 -28.17 13.18 -8.20
C ASN A 325 -27.93 12.90 -9.68
N ILE A 326 -26.67 12.71 -10.10
CA ILE A 326 -26.36 12.37 -11.49
C ILE A 326 -26.56 10.89 -11.79
N LEU A 327 -26.73 10.02 -10.79
CA LEU A 327 -26.79 8.55 -10.99
C LEU A 327 -27.76 8.13 -12.12
N PRO A 328 -28.99 8.67 -12.22
CA PRO A 328 -29.91 8.32 -13.32
C PRO A 328 -29.43 8.78 -14.71
N LYS A 329 -28.54 9.77 -14.77
CA LYS A 329 -27.98 10.31 -16.03
C LYS A 329 -26.86 9.44 -16.57
N LEU A 330 -26.27 8.58 -15.74
CA LEU A 330 -25.16 7.72 -16.11
C LEU A 330 -25.64 6.56 -17.00
N ALA A 331 -24.96 6.35 -18.11
CA ALA A 331 -25.16 5.25 -19.04
C ALA A 331 -24.00 4.25 -18.91
N PHE A 332 -24.34 2.97 -18.81
CA PHE A 332 -23.37 1.89 -18.62
C PHE A 332 -23.40 0.94 -19.81
N HIS A 333 -22.24 0.43 -20.19
CA HIS A 333 -22.14 -0.63 -21.19
C HIS A 333 -22.89 -1.89 -20.72
N LYS A 334 -23.44 -2.70 -21.64
CA LYS A 334 -24.18 -3.93 -21.30
C LYS A 334 -23.34 -4.96 -20.52
N ASP A 335 -22.03 -4.95 -20.76
CA ASP A 335 -21.04 -5.80 -20.10
C ASP A 335 -20.35 -5.12 -18.89
N ASN A 336 -20.96 -4.04 -18.36
CA ASN A 336 -20.33 -3.27 -17.29
C ASN A 336 -20.60 -3.91 -15.93
N GLU A 337 -19.53 -4.27 -15.23
CA GLU A 337 -19.56 -4.68 -13.83
C GLU A 337 -19.06 -3.49 -13.00
N ILE A 338 -19.92 -2.82 -12.23
CA ILE A 338 -19.47 -1.74 -11.34
C ILE A 338 -18.69 -2.38 -10.19
N GLY A 339 -17.41 -2.00 -10.05
CA GLY A 339 -16.57 -2.54 -8.99
C GLY A 339 -16.97 -2.00 -7.62
N ARG A 340 -17.19 -0.68 -7.54
CA ARG A 340 -17.48 0.02 -6.28
C ARG A 340 -18.36 1.25 -6.51
N LEU A 341 -19.39 1.40 -5.69
CA LEU A 341 -20.21 2.61 -5.57
C LEU A 341 -20.02 3.19 -4.17
N SER A 342 -19.59 4.45 -4.08
CA SER A 342 -19.37 5.18 -2.83
C SER A 342 -20.17 6.48 -2.86
N LEU A 343 -21.06 6.65 -1.89
CA LEU A 343 -21.93 7.82 -1.75
C LEU A 343 -21.72 8.44 -0.38
N GLU A 344 -21.42 9.74 -0.32
CA GLU A 344 -21.12 10.45 0.93
C GLU A 344 -21.95 11.74 1.00
N MET A 345 -22.79 11.86 2.04
CA MET A 345 -23.67 13.02 2.22
C MET A 345 -23.48 13.60 3.61
N LYS A 346 -22.96 14.83 3.69
CA LYS A 346 -22.71 15.53 4.96
C LYS A 346 -23.91 16.27 5.55
N LYS A 347 -24.99 16.43 4.77
CA LYS A 347 -26.16 17.22 5.14
C LYS A 347 -27.44 16.51 4.68
N GLU A 348 -28.51 16.69 5.44
CA GLU A 348 -29.83 16.11 5.15
C GLU A 348 -30.39 16.61 3.81
N GLU A 349 -30.16 17.87 3.45
CA GLU A 349 -30.64 18.46 2.18
C GLU A 349 -30.15 17.72 0.93
N HIS A 350 -29.03 16.99 1.03
CA HIS A 350 -28.56 16.14 -0.06
C HIS A 350 -29.50 14.96 -0.32
N LEU A 351 -30.19 14.44 0.69
CA LEU A 351 -30.99 13.21 0.62
C LEU A 351 -32.23 13.34 -0.29
N GLY A 352 -32.80 14.55 -0.41
CA GLY A 352 -34.07 14.76 -1.10
C GLY A 352 -34.06 14.31 -2.56
N GLY A 353 -32.95 14.56 -3.27
CA GLY A 353 -32.85 14.24 -4.69
C GLY A 353 -32.83 12.74 -4.98
N ILE A 354 -32.15 11.93 -4.16
CA ILE A 354 -32.09 10.47 -4.35
C ILE A 354 -33.34 9.75 -3.85
N LEU A 355 -33.98 10.24 -2.77
CA LEU A 355 -35.23 9.65 -2.29
C LEU A 355 -36.38 9.86 -3.26
N ALA A 356 -36.37 10.97 -4.00
CA ALA A 356 -37.33 11.28 -5.05
C ALA A 356 -37.15 10.44 -6.33
N MET A 357 -36.03 9.73 -6.48
CA MET A 357 -35.80 8.86 -7.65
C MET A 357 -36.71 7.63 -7.60
N GLU A 358 -37.19 7.23 -8.79
CA GLU A 358 -37.84 5.94 -9.01
C GLU A 358 -36.88 4.80 -8.65
N ASP A 359 -37.38 3.78 -7.95
CA ASP A 359 -36.55 2.71 -7.38
C ASP A 359 -35.70 2.02 -8.46
N GLU A 360 -36.23 1.86 -9.68
CA GLU A 360 -35.52 1.28 -10.83
C GLU A 360 -34.22 2.00 -11.23
N SER A 361 -34.07 3.28 -10.88
CA SER A 361 -32.89 4.08 -11.24
C SER A 361 -31.62 3.62 -10.54
N PHE A 362 -31.72 3.12 -9.30
CA PHE A 362 -30.58 2.62 -8.54
C PHE A 362 -30.16 1.22 -9.00
N PHE A 363 -31.10 0.43 -9.52
CA PHE A 363 -30.90 -0.99 -9.87
C PHE A 363 -30.10 -1.24 -11.14
N VAL A 364 -29.93 -0.22 -12.00
CA VAL A 364 -29.13 -0.34 -13.22
C VAL A 364 -27.63 -0.56 -12.91
N LEU A 365 -27.18 -0.22 -11.69
CA LEU A 365 -25.76 -0.14 -11.34
C LEU A 365 -25.11 -1.49 -10.95
N LYS A 366 -25.84 -2.40 -10.30
CA LYS A 366 -25.35 -3.71 -9.79
C LYS A 366 -23.88 -3.70 -9.28
N PRO A 367 -23.53 -2.85 -8.30
CA PRO A 367 -22.14 -2.73 -7.84
C PRO A 367 -21.69 -3.94 -7.02
N LYS A 368 -20.42 -4.35 -7.15
CA LYS A 368 -19.81 -5.40 -6.30
C LYS A 368 -19.58 -4.94 -4.86
N THR A 369 -19.29 -3.65 -4.67
CA THR A 369 -19.08 -3.01 -3.36
C THR A 369 -19.95 -1.76 -3.24
N ILE A 370 -20.63 -1.58 -2.12
CA ILE A 370 -21.40 -0.36 -1.78
C ILE A 370 -20.82 0.24 -0.50
N ILE A 371 -20.51 1.54 -0.54
CA ILE A 371 -20.03 2.33 0.60
C ILE A 371 -20.94 3.53 0.79
N LEU A 372 -21.62 3.65 1.93
CA LEU A 372 -22.51 4.77 2.24
C LEU A 372 -21.99 5.51 3.49
N GLY A 373 -21.72 6.81 3.33
CA GLY A 373 -21.22 7.68 4.39
C GLY A 373 -22.17 8.83 4.73
N GLY A 374 -22.34 9.11 6.02
CA GLY A 374 -23.21 10.17 6.53
C GLY A 374 -24.69 9.91 6.23
N TYR A 375 -25.43 10.95 5.83
CA TYR A 375 -26.85 10.84 5.45
C TYR A 375 -27.11 9.84 4.30
N ALA A 376 -26.08 9.46 3.52
CA ALA A 376 -26.22 8.48 2.47
C ALA A 376 -26.63 7.10 3.02
N VAL A 377 -26.37 6.82 4.30
CA VAL A 377 -26.78 5.56 4.94
C VAL A 377 -28.30 5.37 4.89
N ASN A 378 -29.08 6.46 4.97
CA ASN A 378 -30.55 6.42 4.89
C ASN A 378 -31.10 6.00 3.51
N ILE A 379 -30.26 5.87 2.49
CA ILE A 379 -30.70 5.37 1.18
C ILE A 379 -30.71 3.84 1.10
N LEU A 380 -30.15 3.13 2.10
CA LEU A 380 -30.09 1.66 2.10
C LEU A 380 -31.44 0.99 1.79
N PRO A 381 -32.62 1.47 2.26
CA PRO A 381 -33.92 0.90 1.91
C PRO A 381 -34.24 0.94 0.41
N LYS A 382 -33.71 1.92 -0.32
CA LYS A 382 -33.85 2.05 -1.78
C LYS A 382 -32.96 1.04 -2.53
N ILE A 383 -32.06 0.35 -1.85
CA ILE A 383 -31.15 -0.64 -2.43
C ILE A 383 -31.77 -2.04 -2.32
N ASN A 384 -32.51 -2.47 -3.34
CA ASN A 384 -33.00 -3.84 -3.49
C ASN A 384 -31.86 -4.85 -3.74
N PHE A 385 -31.44 -5.52 -2.67
CA PHE A 385 -30.47 -6.62 -2.71
C PHE A 385 -31.05 -7.97 -3.20
N ARG A 386 -32.38 -8.12 -3.33
CA ARG A 386 -32.98 -9.41 -3.73
C ARG A 386 -32.71 -9.76 -5.19
N GLU A 387 -32.71 -8.76 -6.06
CA GLU A 387 -32.42 -8.93 -7.49
C GLU A 387 -30.92 -8.79 -7.80
N ASN A 388 -30.19 -8.09 -6.94
CA ASN A 388 -28.76 -7.85 -7.11
C ASN A 388 -27.92 -8.98 -6.50
N ARG A 389 -27.56 -9.97 -7.34
CA ARG A 389 -26.73 -11.12 -6.95
C ARG A 389 -25.22 -10.85 -7.04
N GLU A 390 -24.82 -9.62 -7.34
CA GLU A 390 -23.43 -9.25 -7.63
C GLU A 390 -22.77 -8.44 -6.52
N THR A 391 -23.52 -7.92 -5.54
CA THR A 391 -22.92 -7.21 -4.41
C THR A 391 -22.38 -8.18 -3.38
N HIS A 392 -21.08 -8.06 -3.09
CA HIS A 392 -20.34 -8.90 -2.15
C HIS A 392 -19.97 -8.12 -0.89
N HIS A 393 -19.82 -6.79 -0.96
CA HIS A 393 -19.40 -5.96 0.17
C HIS A 393 -20.33 -4.76 0.41
N LEU A 394 -20.73 -4.57 1.66
CA LEU A 394 -21.49 -3.42 2.14
C LEU A 394 -20.71 -2.73 3.29
N GLU A 395 -20.43 -1.44 3.15
CA GLU A 395 -19.84 -0.60 4.18
C GLU A 395 -20.74 0.60 4.48
N LEU A 396 -21.10 0.78 5.75
CA LEU A 396 -21.90 1.91 6.24
C LEU A 396 -21.13 2.67 7.32
N GLU A 397 -21.05 3.99 7.18
CA GLU A 397 -20.35 4.87 8.13
C GLU A 397 -21.23 6.08 8.45
N ALA A 398 -21.48 6.28 9.75
CA ALA A 398 -22.30 7.40 10.23
C ALA A 398 -21.69 8.01 11.49
N ASP A 399 -21.12 9.21 11.36
CA ASP A 399 -20.43 9.88 12.48
C ASP A 399 -21.36 10.68 13.41
N GLN A 400 -22.64 10.81 13.06
CA GLN A 400 -23.64 11.56 13.81
C GLN A 400 -24.94 10.75 13.87
N GLU A 401 -25.70 10.88 14.95
CA GLU A 401 -26.96 10.14 15.15
C GLU A 401 -27.98 10.44 14.04
N GLU A 402 -28.08 11.71 13.64
CA GLU A 402 -28.98 12.19 12.57
C GLU A 402 -28.81 11.45 11.23
N HIS A 403 -27.59 10.96 10.94
CA HIS A 403 -27.29 10.21 9.72
C HIS A 403 -28.05 8.89 9.58
N VAL A 404 -28.55 8.32 10.69
CA VAL A 404 -29.24 7.01 10.70
C VAL A 404 -30.68 7.09 11.20
N THR A 405 -31.15 8.24 11.65
CA THR A 405 -32.49 8.42 12.25
C THR A 405 -33.62 7.81 11.40
N THR A 406 -33.63 8.07 10.09
CA THR A 406 -34.65 7.57 9.16
C THR A 406 -34.64 6.04 9.08
N ILE A 407 -33.46 5.43 8.94
CA ILE A 407 -33.36 3.98 8.78
C ILE A 407 -33.63 3.23 10.10
N LEU A 408 -33.35 3.84 11.25
CA LEU A 408 -33.66 3.24 12.55
C LEU A 408 -35.16 3.10 12.79
N GLY A 409 -35.99 3.92 12.14
CA GLY A 409 -37.45 3.83 12.20
C GLY A 409 -38.06 2.68 11.38
N VAL A 410 -37.27 1.98 10.57
CA VAL A 410 -37.73 0.82 9.79
C VAL A 410 -37.83 -0.42 10.70
N GLU A 411 -38.73 -1.36 10.40
CA GLU A 411 -38.85 -2.61 11.15
C GLU A 411 -37.55 -3.43 11.12
N ASP A 412 -37.26 -4.16 12.20
CA ASP A 412 -36.10 -5.06 12.26
C ASP A 412 -36.20 -6.14 11.18
N GLU A 413 -35.05 -6.66 10.74
CA GLU A 413 -34.96 -7.67 9.67
C GLU A 413 -35.63 -7.27 8.33
N SER A 414 -35.84 -5.97 8.09
CA SER A 414 -36.44 -5.48 6.83
C SER A 414 -35.50 -5.56 5.63
N PHE A 415 -34.18 -5.52 5.85
CA PHE A 415 -33.19 -5.46 4.77
C PHE A 415 -32.54 -6.81 4.49
N PHE A 416 -32.99 -7.48 3.44
CA PHE A 416 -32.49 -8.79 3.06
C PHE A 416 -31.05 -8.74 2.52
N VAL A 417 -30.10 -9.23 3.31
CA VAL A 417 -28.70 -9.37 2.92
C VAL A 417 -28.50 -10.72 2.23
N VAL A 418 -29.07 -10.88 1.02
CA VAL A 418 -29.24 -12.21 0.39
C VAL A 418 -27.90 -12.88 0.00
N LYS A 419 -26.85 -12.10 -0.29
CA LYS A 419 -25.57 -12.63 -0.82
C LYS A 419 -24.34 -11.77 -0.49
N MET A 420 -24.31 -11.09 0.65
CA MET A 420 -23.10 -10.36 1.03
C MET A 420 -22.04 -11.33 1.57
N GLU A 421 -20.82 -11.19 1.06
CA GLU A 421 -19.64 -11.82 1.63
C GLU A 421 -19.16 -11.05 2.85
N THR A 422 -19.24 -9.72 2.86
CA THR A 422 -18.72 -8.91 3.97
C THR A 422 -19.55 -7.67 4.27
N ILE A 423 -19.83 -7.44 5.56
CA ILE A 423 -20.50 -6.24 6.07
C ILE A 423 -19.55 -5.48 7.03
N THR A 424 -19.41 -4.18 6.82
CA THR A 424 -18.70 -3.27 7.71
C THR A 424 -19.63 -2.16 8.18
N LEU A 425 -19.79 -1.99 9.50
CA LEU A 425 -20.57 -0.90 10.10
C LEU A 425 -19.66 -0.08 11.03
N ARG A 426 -19.64 1.23 10.82
CA ARG A 426 -18.81 2.19 11.58
C ARG A 426 -19.66 3.24 12.28
N ASN A 427 -19.31 3.54 13.53
CA ASN A 427 -19.93 4.58 14.36
C ASN A 427 -21.44 4.35 14.51
N TYR A 428 -22.29 5.37 14.39
CA TYR A 428 -23.75 5.21 14.53
C TYR A 428 -24.36 4.20 13.54
N ALA A 429 -23.65 3.83 12.46
CA ALA A 429 -24.13 2.81 11.53
C ALA A 429 -24.19 1.41 12.16
N VAL A 430 -23.49 1.15 13.27
CA VAL A 430 -23.62 -0.12 13.99
C VAL A 430 -25.07 -0.35 14.42
N ALA A 431 -25.82 0.70 14.75
CA ALA A 431 -27.23 0.63 15.16
C ALA A 431 -28.17 0.10 14.07
N ILE A 432 -27.71 -0.01 12.83
CA ILE A 432 -28.47 -0.57 11.70
C ILE A 432 -28.42 -2.11 11.71
N LEU A 433 -27.51 -2.72 12.46
CA LEU A 433 -27.34 -4.18 12.48
C LEU A 433 -28.65 -4.96 12.70
N PRO A 434 -29.56 -4.60 13.63
CA PRO A 434 -30.86 -5.28 13.81
C PRO A 434 -31.79 -5.17 12.59
N LYS A 435 -31.59 -4.16 11.74
CA LYS A 435 -32.40 -3.95 10.54
C LYS A 435 -32.01 -4.89 9.40
N LEU A 436 -30.83 -5.51 9.49
CA LEU A 436 -30.31 -6.43 8.48
C LEU A 436 -30.86 -7.85 8.71
N SER A 437 -31.40 -8.47 7.67
CA SER A 437 -31.87 -9.85 7.67
C SER A 437 -30.81 -10.77 7.05
N PHE A 438 -30.32 -11.72 7.85
CA PHE A 438 -29.31 -12.70 7.48
C PHE A 438 -29.98 -14.05 7.17
N ARG A 439 -29.62 -14.67 6.04
CA ARG A 439 -30.11 -16.00 5.68
C ARG A 439 -29.37 -17.11 6.42
N GLU A 440 -30.11 -18.12 6.87
CA GLU A 440 -29.55 -19.29 7.56
C GLU A 440 -28.73 -20.23 6.65
N ASP A 441 -29.07 -20.28 5.35
CA ASP A 441 -28.48 -21.20 4.38
C ASP A 441 -27.15 -20.71 3.77
N LYS A 442 -26.76 -19.46 4.06
CA LYS A 442 -25.56 -18.84 3.51
C LYS A 442 -24.59 -18.42 4.61
N GLU A 443 -23.33 -18.71 4.35
CA GLU A 443 -22.22 -18.35 5.21
C GLU A 443 -21.57 -17.05 4.69
N MET A 444 -21.52 -16.04 5.55
CA MET A 444 -20.86 -14.75 5.30
C MET A 444 -19.36 -14.87 5.60
N ASP A 445 -18.52 -14.25 4.78
CA ASP A 445 -17.07 -14.27 4.98
C ASP A 445 -16.62 -13.34 6.13
N GLY A 446 -17.30 -12.23 6.40
CA GLY A 446 -16.95 -11.36 7.52
C GLY A 446 -17.99 -10.33 7.98
N LEU A 447 -18.02 -10.09 9.29
CA LEU A 447 -18.73 -8.99 9.96
C LEU A 447 -17.73 -8.11 10.71
N TYR A 448 -17.70 -6.81 10.40
CA TYR A 448 -16.78 -5.84 10.98
C TYR A 448 -17.57 -4.70 11.61
N LEU A 449 -17.41 -4.49 12.92
CA LEU A 449 -18.13 -3.47 13.69
C LEU A 449 -17.14 -2.58 14.42
N SER A 450 -17.22 -1.27 14.23
CA SER A 450 -16.32 -0.29 14.85
C SER A 450 -17.12 0.88 15.39
N ALA A 451 -16.86 1.29 16.63
CA ALA A 451 -17.56 2.42 17.25
C ALA A 451 -16.58 3.26 18.08
N ASP A 452 -16.31 4.48 17.61
CA ASP A 452 -15.30 5.35 18.21
C ASP A 452 -15.72 5.96 19.56
N LEU A 453 -17.03 6.15 19.78
CA LEU A 453 -17.61 6.71 20.99
C LEU A 453 -18.64 5.74 21.59
N GLU A 454 -18.89 5.85 22.90
CA GLU A 454 -19.86 5.01 23.61
C GLU A 454 -21.27 5.17 23.04
N GLU A 455 -21.67 6.41 22.74
CA GLU A 455 -22.98 6.78 22.20
C GLU A 455 -23.33 6.04 20.90
N HIS A 456 -22.34 5.73 20.06
CA HIS A 456 -22.52 5.02 18.79
C HIS A 456 -23.15 3.63 18.97
N ALA A 457 -22.91 2.97 20.10
CA ALA A 457 -23.42 1.62 20.37
C ALA A 457 -24.70 1.61 21.24
N THR A 458 -25.07 2.74 21.86
CA THR A 458 -26.11 2.81 22.90
C THR A 458 -27.46 2.21 22.46
N THR A 459 -27.88 2.44 21.22
CA THR A 459 -29.11 1.89 20.63
C THR A 459 -29.16 0.36 20.75
N ILE A 460 -28.05 -0.33 20.46
CA ILE A 460 -28.00 -1.79 20.55
C ILE A 460 -27.81 -2.26 22.00
N LEU A 461 -27.07 -1.52 22.82
CA LEU A 461 -26.83 -1.90 24.21
C LEU A 461 -28.12 -1.98 25.03
N GLY A 462 -29.13 -1.18 24.68
CA GLY A 462 -30.46 -1.21 25.28
C GLY A 462 -31.34 -2.42 24.91
N MET A 463 -30.96 -3.23 23.93
CA MET A 463 -31.72 -4.41 23.49
C MET A 463 -31.51 -5.61 24.42
N ASP A 464 -32.40 -6.61 24.37
CA ASP A 464 -32.19 -7.87 25.10
C ASP A 464 -30.97 -8.66 24.56
N GLY A 465 -30.36 -9.50 25.40
CA GLY A 465 -29.22 -10.33 25.01
C GLY A 465 -29.56 -11.36 23.93
N GLY A 466 -28.67 -11.56 22.96
CA GLY A 466 -28.88 -12.48 21.83
C GLY A 466 -30.06 -12.12 20.91
N SER A 467 -30.53 -10.87 20.94
CA SER A 467 -31.66 -10.39 20.13
C SER A 467 -31.32 -10.18 18.65
N ILE A 468 -30.04 -10.10 18.29
CA ILE A 468 -29.60 -9.79 16.92
C ILE A 468 -29.01 -11.05 16.28
N PHE A 469 -29.77 -11.68 15.38
CA PHE A 469 -29.29 -12.84 14.63
C PHE A 469 -28.39 -12.44 13.47
N VAL A 470 -27.17 -13.00 13.39
CA VAL A 470 -26.19 -12.67 12.33
C VAL A 470 -25.80 -13.88 11.45
N GLY A 471 -26.61 -14.95 11.49
CA GLY A 471 -26.43 -16.11 10.60
C GLY A 471 -25.13 -16.90 10.84
N LYS A 472 -24.60 -17.49 9.75
CA LYS A 472 -23.30 -18.17 9.71
C LYS A 472 -22.23 -17.18 9.23
N THR A 473 -21.15 -17.01 9.99
CA THR A 473 -20.09 -16.02 9.74
C THR A 473 -18.71 -16.59 10.01
N LYS A 474 -17.80 -16.54 9.01
CA LYS A 474 -16.42 -17.02 9.14
C LYS A 474 -15.51 -16.12 9.96
N LYS A 475 -15.68 -14.79 9.85
CA LYS A 475 -14.81 -13.81 10.52
C LYS A 475 -15.60 -12.74 11.21
N ILE A 476 -15.25 -12.43 12.46
CA ILE A 476 -15.83 -11.31 13.19
C ILE A 476 -14.72 -10.46 13.77
N LEU A 477 -14.84 -9.15 13.55
CA LEU A 477 -13.98 -8.14 14.14
C LEU A 477 -14.84 -7.08 14.83
N PHE A 478 -14.58 -6.85 16.10
CA PHE A 478 -15.07 -5.67 16.81
C PHE A 478 -13.89 -4.77 17.18
N GLU A 479 -14.11 -3.46 17.03
CA GLU A 479 -13.15 -2.43 17.42
C GLU A 479 -13.78 -1.47 18.43
N LYS A 480 -12.98 -1.04 19.42
CA LYS A 480 -13.36 0.03 20.37
C LYS A 480 -14.70 -0.29 21.08
N TYR A 481 -15.64 0.66 21.16
CA TYR A 481 -16.91 0.51 21.89
C TYR A 481 -17.87 -0.51 21.24
N ALA A 482 -17.65 -0.90 19.98
CA ALA A 482 -18.48 -1.91 19.34
C ALA A 482 -18.32 -3.27 20.03
N THR A 483 -17.23 -3.49 20.77
CA THR A 483 -17.03 -4.69 21.59
C THR A 483 -18.20 -4.96 22.55
N ASN A 484 -18.80 -3.92 23.13
CA ASN A 484 -19.95 -4.06 24.04
C ASN A 484 -21.21 -4.64 23.35
N ILE A 485 -21.27 -4.67 22.01
CA ILE A 485 -22.40 -5.24 21.25
C ILE A 485 -22.36 -6.78 21.25
N LEU A 486 -21.20 -7.40 21.51
CA LEU A 486 -21.00 -8.84 21.45
C LEU A 486 -22.09 -9.67 22.16
N PRO A 487 -22.54 -9.36 23.39
CA PRO A 487 -23.59 -10.10 24.09
C PRO A 487 -24.97 -10.05 23.42
N LYS A 488 -25.18 -9.09 22.50
CA LYS A 488 -26.45 -8.90 21.80
C LYS A 488 -26.56 -9.77 20.55
N LEU A 489 -25.46 -10.38 20.11
CA LEU A 489 -25.45 -11.19 18.90
C LEU A 489 -25.82 -12.65 19.17
N ALA A 490 -26.62 -13.22 18.27
CA ALA A 490 -26.92 -14.63 18.19
C ALA A 490 -26.40 -15.21 16.85
N PHE A 491 -25.71 -16.34 16.96
CA PHE A 491 -25.14 -17.05 15.80
C PHE A 491 -25.94 -18.31 15.52
N HIS A 492 -25.99 -18.71 14.25
CA HIS A 492 -26.56 -19.99 13.83
C HIS A 492 -25.91 -21.15 14.60
N GLU A 493 -26.67 -22.24 14.84
CA GLU A 493 -26.22 -23.39 15.62
C GLU A 493 -24.97 -24.06 15.03
N ASP A 494 -24.97 -24.28 13.72
CA ASP A 494 -23.84 -24.83 12.94
C ASP A 494 -22.78 -23.79 12.53
N ASN A 495 -22.65 -22.66 13.24
CA ASN A 495 -21.65 -21.67 12.88
C ASN A 495 -20.23 -22.15 13.23
N GLU A 496 -19.37 -22.32 12.22
CA GLU A 496 -17.94 -22.63 12.36
C GLU A 496 -17.09 -21.43 11.96
N MET A 497 -16.68 -20.64 12.95
CA MET A 497 -15.92 -19.41 12.72
C MET A 497 -14.42 -19.68 12.53
N ASP A 498 -13.82 -19.09 11.51
CA ASP A 498 -12.38 -19.10 11.29
C ASP A 498 -11.65 -18.16 12.26
N VAL A 499 -12.17 -16.93 12.44
CA VAL A 499 -11.51 -15.89 13.24
C VAL A 499 -12.52 -15.07 14.03
N PHE A 500 -12.32 -14.98 15.34
CA PHE A 500 -12.97 -14.03 16.23
C PHE A 500 -11.94 -13.05 16.80
N SER A 501 -12.14 -11.76 16.61
CA SER A 501 -11.15 -10.72 16.94
C SER A 501 -11.80 -9.54 17.65
N LEU A 502 -11.24 -9.15 18.80
CA LEU A 502 -11.55 -7.90 19.50
C LEU A 502 -10.27 -7.06 19.56
N GLU A 503 -10.26 -5.93 18.86
CA GLU A 503 -9.07 -5.11 18.61
C GLU A 503 -9.32 -3.65 19.03
N ASP A 504 -8.24 -2.88 19.23
CA ASP A 504 -8.27 -1.45 19.57
C ASP A 504 -9.16 -1.12 20.79
N VAL A 505 -9.10 -1.96 21.84
CA VAL A 505 -9.92 -1.81 23.05
C VAL A 505 -9.12 -1.11 24.14
N GLU A 506 -8.76 0.14 23.90
CA GLU A 506 -7.84 0.92 24.75
C GLU A 506 -8.46 1.48 26.04
N LYS A 507 -9.78 1.34 26.21
CA LYS A 507 -10.56 1.84 27.35
C LYS A 507 -11.36 0.73 27.99
N GLU A 508 -11.48 0.73 29.32
CA GLU A 508 -12.28 -0.27 30.05
C GLU A 508 -13.77 -0.14 29.71
N GLU A 509 -14.24 1.09 29.46
CA GLU A 509 -15.62 1.39 29.09
C GLU A 509 -16.06 0.65 27.82
N CYS A 510 -15.14 0.33 26.91
CA CYS A 510 -15.41 -0.43 25.69
C CYS A 510 -15.87 -1.88 25.95
N ILE A 511 -15.65 -2.40 27.17
CA ILE A 511 -16.04 -3.76 27.56
C ILE A 511 -16.89 -3.80 28.84
N ARG A 512 -17.29 -2.64 29.35
CA ARG A 512 -18.03 -2.51 30.62
C ARG A 512 -19.30 -3.35 30.63
N ALA A 513 -20.03 -3.41 29.52
CA ALA A 513 -21.25 -4.21 29.42
C ALA A 513 -20.99 -5.73 29.53
N ILE A 514 -19.74 -6.17 29.35
CA ILE A 514 -19.33 -7.58 29.38
C ILE A 514 -18.67 -7.96 30.70
N LEU A 515 -17.94 -7.04 31.35
CA LEU A 515 -17.19 -7.34 32.57
C LEU A 515 -18.08 -7.87 33.71
N ASP A 516 -19.29 -7.33 33.84
CA ASP A 516 -20.27 -7.68 34.86
C ASP A 516 -21.06 -8.96 34.55
N MET A 517 -20.93 -9.52 33.34
CA MET A 517 -21.61 -10.75 32.97
C MET A 517 -21.04 -11.96 33.70
N GLU A 518 -21.82 -13.03 33.84
CA GLU A 518 -21.31 -14.30 34.39
C GLU A 518 -20.21 -14.88 33.50
N ASP A 519 -19.29 -15.64 34.09
CA ASP A 519 -18.30 -16.37 33.30
C ASP A 519 -18.99 -17.39 32.39
N ARG A 520 -18.46 -17.61 31.19
CA ARG A 520 -19.04 -18.53 30.20
C ARG A 520 -20.50 -18.20 29.84
N SER A 521 -20.84 -16.92 29.76
CA SER A 521 -22.16 -16.44 29.34
C SER A 521 -22.23 -16.05 27.86
N ILE A 522 -21.10 -15.79 27.22
CA ILE A 522 -21.03 -15.35 25.82
C ILE A 522 -20.64 -16.52 24.92
N PHE A 523 -21.57 -16.94 24.07
CA PHE A 523 -21.37 -18.05 23.15
C PHE A 523 -20.87 -17.58 21.78
N VAL A 524 -19.57 -17.77 21.49
CA VAL A 524 -18.94 -17.47 20.19
C VAL A 524 -18.88 -18.67 19.24
N LYS A 525 -19.65 -19.74 19.54
CA LYS A 525 -19.73 -21.01 18.77
C LYS A 525 -18.34 -21.62 18.49
N GLU A 526 -18.24 -22.56 17.55
CA GLU A 526 -16.96 -23.20 17.24
C GLU A 526 -16.03 -22.21 16.53
N THR A 527 -14.96 -21.79 17.20
CA THR A 527 -14.01 -20.80 16.66
C THR A 527 -12.62 -21.38 16.55
N LYS A 528 -12.00 -21.26 15.37
CA LYS A 528 -10.64 -21.75 15.11
C LYS A 528 -9.58 -20.82 15.71
N ILE A 529 -9.70 -19.50 15.56
CA ILE A 529 -8.72 -18.53 16.05
C ILE A 529 -9.41 -17.42 16.83
N ILE A 530 -8.92 -17.14 18.04
CA ILE A 530 -9.38 -16.04 18.88
C ILE A 530 -8.25 -15.06 19.09
N LYS A 531 -8.52 -13.77 18.88
CA LYS A 531 -7.58 -12.67 19.12
C LYS A 531 -8.24 -11.63 20.01
N LEU A 532 -7.60 -11.32 21.14
CA LEU A 532 -8.06 -10.29 22.07
C LEU A 532 -6.92 -9.33 22.36
N ARG A 533 -7.15 -8.04 22.15
CA ARG A 533 -6.16 -7.00 22.43
C ARG A 533 -6.61 -5.99 23.48
N GLU A 534 -5.64 -5.42 24.17
CA GLU A 534 -5.81 -4.42 25.23
C GLU A 534 -6.83 -4.89 26.28
N TYR A 535 -7.82 -4.06 26.64
CA TYR A 535 -8.82 -4.43 27.65
C TYR A 535 -9.65 -5.65 27.24
N ALA A 536 -9.77 -5.98 25.94
CA ALA A 536 -10.54 -7.14 25.49
C ALA A 536 -10.02 -8.47 26.05
N VAL A 537 -8.77 -8.53 26.49
CA VAL A 537 -8.20 -9.69 27.19
C VAL A 537 -9.05 -10.10 28.41
N ASN A 538 -9.67 -9.14 29.09
CA ASN A 538 -10.52 -9.39 30.26
C ASN A 538 -11.85 -10.10 29.93
N ILE A 539 -12.24 -10.15 28.65
CA ILE A 539 -13.47 -10.84 28.22
C ILE A 539 -13.27 -12.36 28.15
N LEU A 540 -12.02 -12.85 28.09
CA LEU A 540 -11.73 -14.27 27.91
C LEU A 540 -12.51 -15.22 28.87
N PRO A 541 -12.62 -14.94 30.19
CA PRO A 541 -13.40 -15.79 31.10
C PRO A 541 -14.91 -15.81 30.81
N LYS A 542 -15.42 -14.80 30.12
CA LYS A 542 -16.84 -14.65 29.75
C LYS A 542 -17.21 -15.48 28.53
N LEU A 543 -16.22 -15.87 27.71
CA LEU A 543 -16.44 -16.65 26.49
C LEU A 543 -16.66 -18.14 26.76
N VAL A 544 -17.59 -18.75 26.03
CA VAL A 544 -17.78 -20.20 25.99
C VAL A 544 -16.94 -20.79 24.87
N LEU A 545 -15.79 -21.36 25.22
CA LEU A 545 -14.82 -21.93 24.26
C LEU A 545 -14.90 -23.47 24.15
N ARG A 546 -16.07 -24.05 24.42
CA ARG A 546 -16.26 -25.51 24.44
C ARG A 546 -17.01 -25.97 23.19
N GLY A 547 -16.28 -26.26 22.12
CA GLY A 547 -16.80 -26.87 20.89
C GLY A 547 -16.61 -28.39 20.83
N ARG A 548 -17.17 -29.05 19.80
CA ARG A 548 -16.84 -30.45 19.47
C ARG A 548 -15.38 -30.58 19.00
N THR A 549 -14.80 -29.48 18.54
CA THR A 549 -13.47 -29.38 17.97
C THR A 549 -12.54 -28.52 18.83
N GLU A 550 -11.24 -28.84 18.81
CA GLU A 550 -10.18 -28.09 19.49
C GLU A 550 -9.89 -26.77 18.77
N THR A 551 -9.88 -25.64 19.48
CA THR A 551 -9.51 -24.32 18.92
C THR A 551 -8.08 -24.35 18.39
N LYS A 552 -7.83 -23.81 17.19
CA LYS A 552 -6.47 -23.82 16.62
C LYS A 552 -5.53 -22.86 17.35
N GLY A 553 -6.00 -21.66 17.70
CA GLY A 553 -5.14 -20.64 18.33
C GLY A 553 -5.86 -19.64 19.22
N LEU A 554 -5.24 -19.27 20.34
CA LEU A 554 -5.60 -18.12 21.18
C LEU A 554 -4.45 -17.11 21.20
N TYR A 555 -4.73 -15.86 20.85
CA TYR A 555 -3.73 -14.78 20.84
C TYR A 555 -4.18 -13.61 21.71
N LEU A 556 -3.42 -13.30 22.76
CA LEU A 556 -3.70 -12.20 23.68
C LEU A 556 -2.56 -11.18 23.63
N SER A 557 -2.89 -9.90 23.57
CA SER A 557 -1.90 -8.81 23.61
C SER A 557 -2.36 -7.68 24.50
N ALA A 558 -1.49 -7.20 25.40
CA ALA A 558 -1.80 -6.05 26.24
C ALA A 558 -0.54 -5.19 26.46
N TYR A 559 -0.54 -3.97 25.95
CA TYR A 559 0.63 -3.08 26.03
C TYR A 559 0.85 -2.47 27.41
N LEU A 560 -0.22 -2.28 28.19
CA LEU A 560 -0.18 -1.74 29.54
C LEU A 560 -0.66 -2.76 30.58
N ARG A 561 -0.19 -2.63 31.82
CA ARG A 561 -0.67 -3.47 32.94
C ARG A 561 -2.15 -3.25 33.22
N GLU A 562 -2.64 -2.01 33.09
CA GLU A 562 -4.04 -1.68 33.37
C GLU A 562 -5.02 -2.48 32.51
N TYR A 563 -4.65 -2.76 31.25
CA TYR A 563 -5.44 -3.52 30.29
C TYR A 563 -5.76 -4.94 30.76
N ILE A 564 -5.02 -5.48 31.73
CA ILE A 564 -5.29 -6.80 32.31
C ILE A 564 -5.53 -6.73 33.83
N ALA A 565 -5.64 -5.54 34.41
CA ALA A 565 -5.88 -5.39 35.84
C ALA A 565 -7.19 -6.09 36.27
N PRO A 566 -8.32 -5.99 35.54
CA PRO A 566 -9.55 -6.68 35.92
C PRO A 566 -9.39 -8.20 36.01
N ILE A 567 -8.77 -8.83 35.00
CA ILE A 567 -8.58 -10.29 35.00
C ILE A 567 -7.60 -10.76 36.08
N LEU A 568 -6.57 -9.96 36.39
CA LEU A 568 -5.61 -10.25 37.46
C LEU A 568 -6.20 -10.07 38.88
N ALA A 569 -7.18 -9.19 39.04
CA ALA A 569 -7.86 -8.96 40.32
C ALA A 569 -8.76 -10.13 40.74
N ARG A 570 -9.11 -11.03 39.82
CA ARG A 570 -9.97 -12.20 40.09
C ARG A 570 -9.34 -13.13 41.13
N GLU A 571 -10.13 -13.60 42.10
CA GLU A 571 -9.65 -14.57 43.09
C GLU A 571 -9.47 -15.97 42.49
N GLN A 572 -10.41 -16.40 41.66
CA GLN A 572 -10.46 -17.75 41.09
C GLN A 572 -9.80 -17.82 39.71
N THR A 573 -9.20 -18.98 39.41
CA THR A 573 -8.74 -19.30 38.05
C THR A 573 -9.93 -19.57 37.14
N PHE A 574 -9.74 -19.42 35.84
CA PHE A 574 -10.74 -19.73 34.82
C PHE A 574 -10.19 -20.72 33.79
N CYS A 575 -11.08 -21.44 33.12
CA CYS A 575 -10.72 -22.37 32.05
C CYS A 575 -10.53 -21.58 30.74
N PRO A 576 -9.34 -21.59 30.12
CA PRO A 576 -9.12 -20.92 28.83
C PRO A 576 -9.69 -21.71 27.64
N GLY A 577 -10.22 -22.91 27.85
CA GLY A 577 -10.61 -23.83 26.78
C GLY A 577 -9.45 -24.70 26.30
N SER A 578 -9.74 -25.61 25.36
CA SER A 578 -8.73 -26.50 24.74
C SER A 578 -8.27 -25.92 23.42
N MET A 579 -6.96 -25.84 23.20
CA MET A 579 -6.38 -25.23 22.01
C MET A 579 -5.02 -25.79 21.63
N LYS A 580 -4.67 -25.72 20.33
CA LYS A 580 -3.36 -26.17 19.84
C LYS A 580 -2.25 -25.16 20.12
N GLU A 581 -2.51 -23.89 19.83
CA GLU A 581 -1.53 -22.81 19.99
C GLU A 581 -2.04 -21.71 20.92
N MET A 582 -1.13 -21.16 21.72
CA MET A 582 -1.39 -19.96 22.52
C MET A 582 -0.24 -18.97 22.35
N GLY A 583 -0.57 -17.73 21.98
CA GLY A 583 0.38 -16.62 21.89
C GLY A 583 0.01 -15.52 22.86
N LEU A 584 0.94 -15.14 23.74
CA LEU A 584 0.74 -14.07 24.73
C LEU A 584 1.82 -13.02 24.56
N CYS A 585 1.40 -11.77 24.33
CA CYS A 585 2.27 -10.65 24.05
C CYS A 585 2.18 -9.58 25.14
N ASN A 586 3.34 -9.02 25.50
CA ASN A 586 3.50 -7.95 26.49
C ASN A 586 2.89 -8.35 27.86
N TYR A 587 2.04 -7.50 28.46
CA TYR A 587 1.45 -7.79 29.77
C TYR A 587 0.50 -9.00 29.74
N ALA A 588 -0.07 -9.37 28.59
CA ALA A 588 -1.02 -10.48 28.50
C ALA A 588 -0.45 -11.83 28.99
N ILE A 589 0.88 -11.97 29.05
CA ILE A 589 1.56 -13.15 29.63
C ILE A 589 1.17 -13.38 31.08
N PHE A 590 0.94 -12.30 31.85
CA PHE A 590 0.58 -12.41 33.26
C PHE A 590 -0.79 -13.06 33.48
N VAL A 591 -1.66 -13.09 32.46
CA VAL A 591 -2.96 -13.77 32.54
C VAL A 591 -2.80 -15.26 32.79
N LEU A 592 -1.65 -15.88 32.44
CA LEU A 592 -1.36 -17.29 32.72
C LEU A 592 -1.57 -17.66 34.20
N VAL A 593 -1.31 -16.76 35.14
CA VAL A 593 -1.48 -17.05 36.58
C VAL A 593 -2.93 -17.23 36.99
N LYS A 594 -3.88 -16.82 36.14
CA LYS A 594 -5.31 -16.96 36.33
C LYS A 594 -5.92 -18.03 35.44
N MET A 595 -5.14 -18.66 34.56
CA MET A 595 -5.63 -19.75 33.70
C MET A 595 -5.45 -21.11 34.37
N ASP A 596 -6.49 -21.93 34.36
CA ASP A 596 -6.39 -23.36 34.68
C ASP A 596 -5.83 -24.13 33.48
N MET A 597 -4.50 -24.31 33.48
CA MET A 597 -3.74 -25.02 32.44
C MET A 597 -3.71 -26.55 32.64
N THR A 598 -4.65 -27.12 33.40
CA THR A 598 -4.72 -28.56 33.66
C THR A 598 -5.69 -29.29 32.71
N LYS A 599 -5.74 -30.63 32.79
CA LYS A 599 -6.79 -31.50 32.19
C LYS A 599 -7.16 -31.26 30.71
N GLY A 600 -6.19 -30.96 29.85
CA GLY A 600 -6.41 -30.78 28.40
C GLY A 600 -6.61 -29.34 27.93
N ASN A 601 -6.52 -28.37 28.84
CA ASN A 601 -6.52 -26.92 28.52
C ASN A 601 -5.13 -26.37 28.17
N CYS A 602 -4.10 -27.23 28.24
CA CYS A 602 -2.73 -26.82 27.99
C CYS A 602 -2.43 -26.87 26.48
N PRO A 603 -1.92 -25.80 25.87
CA PRO A 603 -1.65 -25.78 24.45
C PRO A 603 -0.47 -26.66 24.10
N ARG A 604 -0.46 -27.20 22.88
CA ARG A 604 0.69 -27.91 22.31
C ARG A 604 1.88 -26.94 22.14
N CYS A 605 1.60 -25.72 21.69
CA CYS A 605 2.59 -24.66 21.46
C CYS A 605 2.25 -23.40 22.26
N LEU A 606 3.17 -22.94 23.10
CA LEU A 606 3.05 -21.68 23.85
C LEU A 606 4.13 -20.69 23.42
N LYS A 607 3.70 -19.53 22.93
CA LYS A 607 4.56 -18.43 22.46
C LYS A 607 4.40 -17.23 23.39
N LEU A 608 5.49 -16.78 24.01
CA LEU A 608 5.51 -15.65 24.94
C LEU A 608 6.45 -14.58 24.38
N SER A 609 6.00 -13.33 24.27
CA SER A 609 6.82 -12.23 23.75
C SER A 609 6.66 -10.94 24.54
N ILE A 610 7.76 -10.26 24.89
CA ILE A 610 7.77 -8.90 25.49
C ILE A 610 8.87 -8.10 24.80
N GLY A 611 8.49 -7.14 23.97
CA GLY A 611 9.43 -6.38 23.13
C GLY A 611 9.88 -5.02 23.68
N TRP A 612 9.05 -4.33 24.47
CA TRP A 612 9.19 -2.88 24.69
C TRP A 612 9.02 -2.40 26.13
N VAL A 613 8.36 -3.19 26.99
CA VAL A 613 8.09 -2.79 28.38
C VAL A 613 8.64 -3.82 29.35
N TYR A 614 9.79 -3.52 29.96
CA TYR A 614 10.32 -4.36 31.02
C TYR A 614 10.87 -3.50 32.17
N ARG A 615 10.34 -3.75 33.37
CA ARG A 615 10.93 -3.29 34.63
C ARG A 615 11.56 -4.50 35.33
N PRO A 616 12.83 -4.42 35.75
CA PRO A 616 13.47 -5.48 36.52
C PRO A 616 12.61 -5.97 37.69
N GLY A 617 12.31 -7.28 37.73
CA GLY A 617 11.52 -7.89 38.80
C GLY A 617 10.01 -7.96 38.54
N MET A 618 9.52 -7.54 37.37
CA MET A 618 8.11 -7.63 36.98
C MET A 618 7.53 -9.06 37.08
N PHE A 619 8.36 -10.08 36.88
CA PHE A 619 7.96 -11.48 37.01
C PHE A 619 7.93 -12.00 38.46
N ARG A 620 8.62 -11.34 39.42
CA ARG A 620 8.73 -11.82 40.81
C ARG A 620 7.39 -11.95 41.51
N GLU A 621 6.43 -11.09 41.19
CA GLU A 621 5.05 -11.16 41.70
C GLU A 621 4.33 -12.46 41.25
N TYR A 622 4.80 -13.14 40.21
CA TYR A 622 4.10 -14.23 39.52
C TYR A 622 4.91 -15.55 39.44
N GLU A 623 6.14 -15.56 40.00
CA GLU A 623 7.12 -16.67 39.93
C GLU A 623 6.63 -18.02 40.48
N ASN A 624 5.61 -18.03 41.34
CA ASN A 624 5.14 -19.24 42.00
C ASN A 624 3.88 -19.88 41.36
N ASN A 625 3.28 -19.25 40.33
CA ASN A 625 1.91 -19.57 39.90
C ASN A 625 1.77 -20.00 38.42
N ILE A 626 2.82 -19.96 37.60
CA ILE A 626 2.75 -20.37 36.19
C ILE A 626 3.10 -21.85 36.07
N PHE A 627 2.08 -22.69 35.88
CA PHE A 627 2.24 -24.13 35.65
C PHE A 627 2.19 -24.43 34.15
N LEU A 628 3.30 -24.90 33.60
CA LEU A 628 3.36 -25.40 32.23
C LEU A 628 2.98 -26.90 32.26
N GLY A 629 1.84 -27.24 31.66
CA GLY A 629 1.35 -28.61 31.53
C GLY A 629 2.09 -29.39 30.44
N GLY A 630 1.38 -30.23 29.68
CA GLY A 630 1.93 -31.04 28.59
C GLY A 630 2.26 -30.25 27.31
N ILE A 631 3.01 -29.15 27.44
CA ILE A 631 3.44 -28.31 26.32
C ILE A 631 4.58 -29.01 25.57
N GLU A 632 4.44 -29.14 24.25
CA GLU A 632 5.47 -29.75 23.40
C GLU A 632 6.44 -28.71 22.84
N GLU A 633 5.97 -27.48 22.60
CA GLU A 633 6.75 -26.41 21.98
C GLU A 633 6.67 -25.12 22.81
N LEU A 634 7.82 -24.58 23.21
CA LEU A 634 7.95 -23.32 23.95
C LEU A 634 8.75 -22.30 23.14
N ASN A 635 8.18 -21.11 22.94
CA ASN A 635 8.84 -19.98 22.32
C ASN A 635 8.88 -18.80 23.31
N PHE A 636 10.09 -18.33 23.59
CA PHE A 636 10.35 -17.10 24.33
C PHE A 636 10.99 -16.07 23.42
N GLU A 637 10.41 -14.89 23.39
CA GLU A 637 10.93 -13.73 22.69
C GLU A 637 11.07 -12.51 23.63
N GLY A 638 12.20 -11.82 23.49
CA GLY A 638 12.46 -10.58 24.22
C GLY A 638 12.67 -10.80 25.72
N TYR A 639 12.09 -9.93 26.55
CA TYR A 639 12.25 -10.02 28.02
C TYR A 639 11.59 -11.25 28.63
N THR A 640 10.78 -12.01 27.87
CA THR A 640 10.19 -13.26 28.36
C THR A 640 11.21 -14.36 28.62
N LEU A 641 12.41 -14.26 28.05
CA LEU A 641 13.47 -15.23 28.29
C LEU A 641 13.78 -15.36 29.79
N GLU A 642 13.57 -14.31 30.59
CA GLU A 642 13.77 -14.37 32.04
C GLU A 642 12.86 -15.37 32.75
N LEU A 643 11.66 -15.61 32.21
CA LEU A 643 10.74 -16.62 32.76
C LEU A 643 11.38 -18.01 32.73
N LEU A 644 12.33 -18.27 31.82
CA LEU A 644 13.05 -19.54 31.70
C LEU A 644 13.72 -19.95 33.02
N VAL A 645 14.16 -18.98 33.83
CA VAL A 645 14.78 -19.23 35.15
C VAL A 645 13.77 -19.78 36.15
N ASN A 646 12.50 -19.41 36.01
CA ASN A 646 11.46 -19.59 37.03
C ASN A 646 10.37 -20.60 36.63
N LEU A 647 10.48 -21.25 35.46
CA LEU A 647 9.50 -22.25 35.03
C LEU A 647 9.50 -23.47 35.96
N ARG A 648 8.41 -23.66 36.71
CA ARG A 648 8.19 -24.88 37.50
C ARG A 648 7.53 -25.95 36.63
N ARG A 649 8.20 -27.10 36.50
CA ARG A 649 7.69 -28.27 35.76
C ARG A 649 7.29 -29.38 36.72
N ARG A 650 6.19 -30.08 36.43
CA ARG A 650 5.78 -31.29 37.18
C ARG A 650 6.46 -32.52 36.58
N LYS A 651 7.18 -33.29 37.40
CA LYS A 651 7.92 -34.53 37.04
C LYS A 651 7.14 -35.64 36.29
N LYS A 652 5.82 -35.48 36.08
CA LYS A 652 4.93 -36.51 35.51
C LYS A 652 4.35 -36.16 34.12
N HIS A 653 4.77 -35.06 33.49
CA HIS A 653 4.26 -34.65 32.16
C HIS A 653 5.25 -34.99 31.03
N LYS A 654 4.75 -35.02 29.79
CA LYS A 654 5.57 -35.23 28.57
C LYS A 654 6.71 -34.22 28.51
N GLU A 655 7.87 -34.66 28.04
CA GLU A 655 9.06 -33.82 27.83
C GLU A 655 8.78 -32.75 26.75
N ILE A 656 9.32 -31.53 26.96
CA ILE A 656 9.24 -30.44 25.98
C ILE A 656 10.12 -30.80 24.80
N ARG A 657 9.53 -30.93 23.62
CA ARG A 657 10.25 -31.32 22.41
C ARG A 657 11.03 -30.17 21.82
N THR A 658 10.46 -28.96 21.81
CA THR A 658 11.04 -27.81 21.11
C THR A 658 11.13 -26.60 22.02
N ILE A 659 12.32 -25.99 22.08
CA ILE A 659 12.54 -24.69 22.73
C ILE A 659 13.12 -23.71 21.70
N TYR A 660 12.46 -22.57 21.55
CA TYR A 660 12.91 -21.45 20.73
C TYR A 660 13.14 -20.22 21.61
N LEU A 661 14.36 -19.68 21.62
CA LEU A 661 14.71 -18.48 22.36
C LEU A 661 15.18 -17.40 21.37
N HIS A 662 14.51 -16.25 21.37
CA HIS A 662 14.87 -15.11 20.53
C HIS A 662 15.08 -13.84 21.35
N ALA A 663 16.26 -13.24 21.23
CA ALA A 663 16.54 -11.93 21.81
C ALA A 663 17.13 -10.99 20.75
N SER A 664 16.40 -9.93 20.40
CA SER A 664 16.86 -8.90 19.46
C SER A 664 17.77 -7.84 20.09
N LYS A 665 17.77 -7.70 21.43
CA LYS A 665 18.60 -6.75 22.19
C LYS A 665 19.37 -7.47 23.29
N ALA A 666 20.53 -6.94 23.68
CA ALA A 666 21.34 -7.47 24.78
C ALA A 666 20.58 -7.44 26.12
N ASP A 667 19.80 -6.38 26.35
CA ASP A 667 19.04 -6.18 27.59
C ASP A 667 18.05 -7.31 27.89
N HIS A 668 17.53 -7.98 26.85
CA HIS A 668 16.58 -9.09 26.98
C HIS A 668 17.13 -10.30 27.75
N ILE A 669 18.46 -10.44 27.84
CA ILE A 669 19.11 -11.60 28.46
C ILE A 669 19.92 -11.23 29.70
N THR A 670 20.01 -9.95 30.05
CA THR A 670 20.89 -9.45 31.11
C THR A 670 20.69 -10.19 32.44
N GLN A 671 19.44 -10.43 32.83
CA GLN A 671 19.13 -11.13 34.07
C GLN A 671 19.54 -12.61 34.04
N ILE A 672 19.34 -13.29 32.90
CA ILE A 672 19.73 -14.68 32.70
C ILE A 672 21.24 -14.83 32.71
N LEU A 673 21.98 -13.88 32.13
CA LEU A 673 23.43 -13.91 32.14
C LEU A 673 24.03 -13.83 33.55
N ASN A 674 23.32 -13.24 34.52
CA ASN A 674 23.71 -13.18 35.92
C ASN A 674 23.49 -14.51 36.67
N THR A 675 22.78 -15.49 36.08
CA THR A 675 22.60 -16.81 36.68
C THR A 675 23.89 -17.64 36.62
N LYS A 676 24.01 -18.65 37.50
CA LYS A 676 25.15 -19.59 37.46
C LYS A 676 25.12 -20.40 36.16
N ASN A 677 26.28 -20.78 35.64
CA ASN A 677 26.32 -21.67 34.48
C ASN A 677 25.66 -23.01 34.80
N ARG A 678 24.98 -23.61 33.82
CA ARG A 678 24.21 -24.86 33.98
C ARG A 678 23.19 -24.81 35.15
N SER A 679 22.63 -23.63 35.45
CA SER A 679 21.63 -23.49 36.51
C SER A 679 20.19 -23.61 36.00
N ILE A 680 19.98 -23.46 34.70
CA ILE A 680 18.65 -23.50 34.08
C ILE A 680 18.47 -24.89 33.45
N ASP A 681 17.76 -25.76 34.14
CA ASP A 681 17.47 -27.11 33.64
C ASP A 681 16.37 -27.06 32.57
N ILE A 682 16.72 -27.45 31.34
CA ILE A 682 15.75 -27.55 30.25
C ILE A 682 15.30 -28.99 29.99
N GLU A 683 15.76 -29.95 30.78
CA GLU A 683 15.49 -31.39 30.67
C GLU A 683 15.91 -31.97 29.29
N GLY A 684 15.28 -33.06 28.85
CA GLY A 684 15.45 -33.58 27.49
C GLY A 684 14.72 -32.69 26.49
N VAL A 685 15.39 -32.33 25.39
CA VAL A 685 14.85 -31.49 24.32
C VAL A 685 15.29 -32.01 22.97
N ASN A 686 14.34 -32.21 22.06
CA ASN A 686 14.61 -32.69 20.70
C ASN A 686 15.14 -31.57 19.80
N THR A 687 14.62 -30.36 19.96
CA THR A 687 14.98 -29.20 19.14
C THR A 687 15.24 -27.97 19.99
N LEU A 688 16.45 -27.43 19.92
CA LEU A 688 16.81 -26.16 20.56
C LEU A 688 17.23 -25.14 19.50
N LYS A 689 16.53 -24.00 19.46
CA LYS A 689 16.78 -22.89 18.53
C LYS A 689 17.10 -21.62 19.29
N LEU A 690 18.26 -21.02 19.01
CA LEU A 690 18.73 -19.78 19.64
C LEU A 690 18.92 -18.70 18.58
N ARG A 691 18.28 -17.54 18.74
CA ARG A 691 18.34 -16.44 17.78
C ARG A 691 18.77 -15.11 18.40
N GLY A 692 19.67 -14.40 17.73
CA GLY A 692 20.20 -13.10 18.15
C GLY A 692 21.04 -13.20 19.42
N TYR A 693 20.81 -12.30 20.38
CA TYR A 693 21.53 -12.28 21.65
C TYR A 693 21.26 -13.53 22.50
N ALA A 694 20.17 -14.27 22.25
CA ALA A 694 19.79 -15.47 22.99
C ALA A 694 20.85 -16.58 22.94
N VAL A 695 21.75 -16.54 21.94
CA VAL A 695 22.90 -17.45 21.85
C VAL A 695 23.78 -17.39 23.11
N ASN A 696 23.90 -16.22 23.75
CA ASN A 696 24.67 -16.07 24.98
C ASN A 696 24.02 -16.72 26.22
N VAL A 697 22.77 -17.15 26.13
CA VAL A 697 22.10 -17.91 27.20
C VAL A 697 22.57 -19.36 27.25
N LEU A 698 23.12 -19.89 26.16
CA LEU A 698 23.54 -21.29 26.04
C LEU A 698 24.39 -21.82 27.21
N PRO A 699 25.40 -21.10 27.74
CA PRO A 699 26.19 -21.57 28.89
C PRO A 699 25.42 -21.70 30.21
N LYS A 700 24.25 -21.05 30.29
CA LYS A 700 23.37 -21.05 31.46
C LYS A 700 22.43 -22.25 31.47
N LEU A 701 22.18 -22.83 30.30
CA LEU A 701 21.33 -24.00 30.13
C LEU A 701 22.04 -25.26 30.61
N LYS A 702 21.28 -26.16 31.24
CA LYS A 702 21.68 -27.50 31.62
C LYS A 702 20.84 -28.47 30.79
N ILE A 703 21.50 -29.19 29.91
CA ILE A 703 20.93 -30.22 29.03
C ILE A 703 21.29 -31.57 29.63
N ARG A 704 20.35 -32.53 29.62
CA ARG A 704 20.60 -33.88 30.16
C ARG A 704 21.72 -34.57 29.37
N GLU A 705 22.65 -35.22 30.06
CA GLU A 705 23.83 -35.86 29.46
C GLU A 705 23.47 -36.91 28.39
N ASN A 706 22.37 -37.65 28.60
CA ASN A 706 21.86 -38.66 27.68
C ASN A 706 20.80 -38.11 26.71
N ASN A 707 20.67 -36.80 26.57
CA ASN A 707 19.76 -36.20 25.59
C ASN A 707 20.33 -36.37 24.19
N GLU A 708 19.56 -36.98 23.31
CA GLU A 708 19.87 -37.05 21.88
C GLU A 708 18.98 -36.06 21.14
N MET A 709 19.58 -34.96 20.71
CA MET A 709 18.88 -33.86 20.06
C MET A 709 18.75 -34.11 18.56
N GLU A 710 17.52 -34.01 18.04
CA GLU A 710 17.27 -34.09 16.60
C GLU A 710 17.76 -32.84 15.86
N SER A 711 17.68 -31.66 16.48
CA SER A 711 18.17 -30.43 15.87
C SER A 711 18.62 -29.35 16.84
N PHE A 712 19.76 -28.72 16.53
CA PHE A 712 20.33 -27.60 17.25
C PHE A 712 20.67 -26.47 16.27
N PHE A 713 19.98 -25.34 16.42
CA PHE A 713 20.14 -24.18 15.53
C PHE A 713 20.60 -22.95 16.31
N VAL A 714 21.65 -22.30 15.79
CA VAL A 714 22.15 -21.03 16.32
C VAL A 714 22.16 -20.01 15.18
N TRP A 715 21.41 -18.92 15.33
CA TRP A 715 21.37 -17.86 14.33
C TRP A 715 21.57 -16.48 14.95
N SER A 716 22.63 -15.79 14.58
CA SER A 716 22.91 -14.42 15.03
C SER A 716 22.71 -13.42 13.87
N TYR A 717 22.22 -12.22 14.18
CA TYR A 717 22.03 -11.15 13.20
C TYR A 717 23.19 -10.15 13.15
N TYR A 718 23.95 -10.06 14.24
CA TYR A 718 24.99 -9.07 14.45
C TYR A 718 26.19 -9.74 15.12
N GLU A 719 27.42 -9.40 14.72
CA GLU A 719 28.64 -9.95 15.33
C GLU A 719 28.66 -9.76 16.86
N ASP A 720 28.21 -8.59 17.34
CA ASP A 720 28.14 -8.27 18.77
C ASP A 720 27.18 -9.18 19.55
N SER A 721 26.18 -9.77 18.88
CA SER A 721 25.21 -10.66 19.53
C SER A 721 25.81 -11.99 20.00
N MET A 722 27.06 -12.29 19.63
CA MET A 722 27.82 -13.48 20.06
C MET A 722 29.03 -13.14 20.97
N ALA A 723 29.22 -11.88 21.34
CA ALA A 723 30.46 -11.44 22.00
C ALA A 723 30.76 -12.15 23.34
N ASN A 724 29.75 -12.54 24.12
CA ASN A 724 29.98 -13.20 25.41
C ASN A 724 30.35 -14.67 25.23
N ILE A 725 29.67 -15.39 24.33
CA ILE A 725 29.96 -16.80 24.08
C ILE A 725 31.32 -16.99 23.39
N LEU A 726 31.73 -16.07 22.52
CA LEU A 726 33.03 -16.15 21.83
C LEU A 726 34.23 -15.97 22.76
N LYS A 727 34.06 -15.25 23.89
CA LYS A 727 35.08 -15.11 24.93
C LYS A 727 35.31 -16.37 25.75
N MET A 728 34.44 -17.38 25.63
CA MET A 728 34.58 -18.62 26.37
C MET A 728 35.69 -19.51 25.81
N LYS A 729 36.21 -20.41 26.66
CA LYS A 729 37.19 -21.42 26.24
C LYS A 729 36.56 -22.39 25.25
N ASN A 730 37.36 -22.91 24.32
CA ASN A 730 36.89 -23.92 23.37
C ASN A 730 36.42 -25.18 24.12
N LYS A 731 35.38 -25.84 23.61
CA LYS A 731 34.75 -27.02 24.21
C LYS A 731 34.29 -26.85 25.67
N SER A 732 33.97 -25.62 26.09
CA SER A 732 33.53 -25.34 27.48
C SER A 732 32.02 -25.43 27.69
N ILE A 733 31.24 -25.50 26.61
CA ILE A 733 29.77 -25.56 26.64
C ILE A 733 29.35 -26.94 26.19
N GLU A 734 28.68 -27.70 27.06
CA GLU A 734 28.29 -29.08 26.78
C GLU A 734 26.85 -29.14 26.27
N ILE A 735 26.67 -29.72 25.08
CA ILE A 735 25.37 -29.81 24.40
C ILE A 735 24.83 -31.24 24.37
N GLY A 736 25.70 -32.25 24.43
CA GLY A 736 25.33 -33.67 24.40
C GLY A 736 25.40 -34.27 22.99
N ARG A 737 24.52 -35.22 22.69
CA ARG A 737 24.45 -35.93 21.39
C ARG A 737 23.50 -35.20 20.44
N ILE A 738 23.86 -35.03 19.17
CA ILE A 738 23.05 -34.31 18.18
C ILE A 738 23.08 -35.03 16.83
N LYS A 739 21.93 -35.17 16.17
CA LYS A 739 21.86 -35.72 14.81
C LYS A 739 22.55 -34.81 13.81
N LYS A 740 23.41 -35.37 12.96
CA LYS A 740 24.22 -34.60 11.98
C LYS A 740 23.38 -33.69 11.08
N LYS A 741 22.21 -34.15 10.61
CA LYS A 741 21.35 -33.35 9.71
C LYS A 741 20.70 -32.14 10.38
N GLY A 742 20.57 -32.15 11.70
CA GLY A 742 19.95 -31.07 12.47
C GLY A 742 20.93 -30.12 13.15
N PHE A 743 22.23 -30.27 12.94
CA PHE A 743 23.26 -29.42 13.54
C PHE A 743 23.62 -28.25 12.60
N ASP A 744 23.13 -27.06 12.93
CA ASP A 744 23.35 -25.83 12.16
C ASP A 744 23.79 -24.69 13.08
N VAL A 745 25.11 -24.51 13.15
CA VAL A 745 25.78 -23.60 14.08
C VAL A 745 26.91 -22.88 13.34
N PRO A 746 27.10 -21.56 13.55
CA PRO A 746 28.27 -20.85 13.01
C PRO A 746 29.59 -21.46 13.52
N GLU A 747 30.60 -21.56 12.66
CA GLU A 747 31.90 -22.21 12.95
C GLU A 747 32.56 -21.64 14.22
N GLU A 748 32.45 -20.34 14.45
CA GLU A 748 33.02 -19.66 15.62
C GLU A 748 32.37 -20.12 16.93
N ILE A 749 31.08 -20.46 16.90
CA ILE A 749 30.34 -21.01 18.03
C ILE A 749 30.60 -22.50 18.16
N GLU A 750 30.66 -23.25 17.06
CA GLU A 750 30.94 -24.68 17.04
C GLU A 750 32.21 -25.02 17.83
N GLN A 751 33.28 -24.23 17.69
CA GLN A 751 34.54 -24.39 18.45
C GLN A 751 34.36 -24.27 19.98
N LYS A 752 33.31 -23.59 20.45
CA LYS A 752 33.00 -23.42 21.88
C LYS A 752 32.22 -24.59 22.46
N LEU A 753 31.62 -25.42 21.61
CA LEU A 753 30.75 -26.53 22.02
C LEU A 753 31.52 -27.83 22.23
N LYS A 754 31.01 -28.65 23.15
CA LYS A 754 31.38 -30.05 23.38
C LYS A 754 30.13 -30.88 23.10
N TYR A 755 30.15 -31.60 21.98
CA TYR A 755 29.02 -32.38 21.45
C TYR A 755 29.52 -33.68 20.79
N ILE A 756 28.61 -34.62 20.58
CA ILE A 756 28.82 -35.86 19.83
C ILE A 756 27.82 -35.86 18.67
N LEU A 757 28.31 -35.95 17.43
CA LEU A 757 27.43 -36.12 16.28
C LEU A 757 27.00 -37.58 16.16
N VAL A 758 25.73 -37.81 15.91
CA VAL A 758 25.17 -39.14 15.67
C VAL A 758 24.45 -39.20 14.31
N ASP A 759 24.34 -40.42 13.75
CA ASP A 759 23.55 -40.70 12.56
C ASP A 759 22.04 -40.71 12.86
N GLU A 760 21.21 -41.13 11.90
CA GLU A 760 19.75 -41.15 12.08
C GLU A 760 19.28 -42.24 13.06
N GLU A 761 20.08 -43.29 13.19
CA GLU A 761 19.88 -44.43 14.09
C GLU A 761 20.49 -44.22 15.49
N GLY A 762 21.22 -43.12 15.71
CA GLY A 762 21.78 -42.74 17.02
C GLY A 762 23.22 -43.23 17.26
N HIS A 763 23.90 -43.77 16.24
CA HIS A 763 25.31 -44.19 16.36
C HIS A 763 26.26 -43.02 16.20
N GLU A 764 27.35 -43.02 16.95
CA GLU A 764 28.35 -41.95 16.93
C GLU A 764 29.09 -41.88 15.60
N ILE A 765 29.12 -40.69 15.00
CA ILE A 765 29.85 -40.41 13.78
C ILE A 765 31.28 -40.02 14.17
N VAL A 766 32.22 -40.95 13.99
CA VAL A 766 33.64 -40.65 14.14
C VAL A 766 34.13 -39.93 12.89
N GLU A 767 34.17 -38.60 12.94
CA GLU A 767 34.81 -37.83 11.86
C GLU A 767 36.32 -38.05 11.92
N LYS A 768 36.83 -38.90 11.01
CA LYS A 768 38.27 -39.02 10.75
C LYS A 768 38.77 -37.67 10.24
N LYS A 769 39.49 -36.94 11.09
CA LYS A 769 40.34 -35.83 10.62
C LYS A 769 41.49 -36.45 9.82
N THR A 770 41.41 -36.40 8.50
CA THR A 770 42.54 -36.70 7.62
C THR A 770 43.52 -35.53 7.68
N GLU A 771 44.70 -35.78 8.27
CA GLU A 771 45.91 -35.01 8.01
C GLU A 771 46.37 -35.29 6.58
N GLU A 772 46.58 -34.20 5.83
CA GLU A 772 47.37 -34.01 4.59
C GLU A 772 47.32 -35.03 3.43
N GLY A 773 46.99 -34.55 2.23
CA GLY A 773 47.34 -35.22 0.97
C GLY A 773 46.43 -34.86 -0.23
N THR A 774 46.92 -33.96 -1.08
CA THR A 774 46.58 -33.70 -2.49
C THR A 774 45.54 -34.58 -3.22
N GLY A 775 44.57 -33.93 -3.90
CA GLY A 775 44.01 -34.43 -5.17
C GLY A 775 42.48 -34.61 -5.25
N ASP A 776 41.85 -33.73 -6.03
CA ASP A 776 40.63 -33.88 -6.86
C ASP A 776 39.21 -34.05 -6.25
N ILE A 777 38.52 -32.91 -6.29
CA ILE A 777 37.09 -32.57 -6.49
C ILE A 777 36.10 -33.73 -6.75
N VAL A 778 35.08 -33.84 -5.87
CA VAL A 778 33.67 -34.00 -6.27
C VAL A 778 32.83 -32.98 -5.51
N LYS A 779 32.19 -32.06 -6.24
CA LYS A 779 31.25 -31.07 -5.73
C LYS A 779 29.91 -31.74 -5.44
N GLU A 780 29.45 -31.65 -4.20
CA GLU A 780 28.02 -31.77 -3.89
C GLU A 780 27.59 -30.48 -3.16
N GLU A 781 26.79 -29.69 -3.86
CA GLU A 781 26.34 -28.36 -3.43
C GLU A 781 25.33 -28.48 -2.27
N THR A 782 25.80 -28.21 -1.05
CA THR A 782 24.95 -27.65 0.01
C THR A 782 25.25 -26.17 0.12
N LYS A 783 24.21 -25.36 -0.11
CA LYS A 783 24.24 -23.89 -0.21
C LYS A 783 24.61 -23.26 1.15
N LYS A 784 25.91 -23.23 1.48
CA LYS A 784 26.48 -22.49 2.60
C LYS A 784 26.33 -20.99 2.35
N ARG A 785 25.53 -20.29 3.16
CA ARG A 785 25.58 -18.83 3.27
C ARG A 785 26.55 -18.47 4.40
N SER A 786 27.83 -18.29 4.07
CA SER A 786 28.82 -17.71 4.97
C SER A 786 28.82 -16.17 4.84
N PHE A 787 29.01 -15.48 5.97
CA PHE A 787 29.37 -14.06 6.00
C PHE A 787 30.88 -13.90 5.68
N PRO A 788 31.33 -12.77 5.10
CA PRO A 788 32.74 -12.60 4.71
C PRO A 788 33.65 -12.30 5.91
N SER A 789 34.70 -13.11 6.08
CA SER A 789 35.67 -13.13 7.18
C SER A 789 36.62 -11.92 7.31
N ARG A 790 36.30 -10.74 6.78
CA ARG A 790 37.26 -9.62 6.67
C ARG A 790 37.31 -8.65 7.86
N VAL A 791 36.47 -8.78 8.90
CA VAL A 791 36.41 -7.81 10.01
C VAL A 791 36.98 -8.32 11.34
N LEU A 792 37.13 -9.65 11.52
CA LEU A 792 37.58 -10.29 12.77
C LEU A 792 39.05 -10.01 13.17
N LYS A 793 39.90 -9.49 12.28
CA LYS A 793 41.26 -9.03 12.64
C LYS A 793 41.28 -7.74 13.46
N LYS A 794 40.17 -6.99 13.57
CA LYS A 794 40.15 -5.69 14.27
C LYS A 794 39.88 -5.75 15.78
N ILE A 795 39.25 -6.82 16.28
CA ILE A 795 38.87 -6.92 17.70
C ILE A 795 39.95 -7.63 18.55
N LEU A 796 40.69 -8.58 17.97
CA LEU A 796 41.77 -9.30 18.67
C LEU A 796 43.13 -8.57 18.64
N GLY A 797 43.21 -7.40 18.01
CA GLY A 797 44.47 -6.70 17.70
C GLY A 797 44.78 -5.43 18.49
N ARG A 798 44.06 -5.11 19.57
CA ARG A 798 44.40 -3.98 20.45
C ARG A 798 44.58 -4.42 21.90
N GLY A 799 45.67 -5.14 22.14
CA GLY A 799 46.35 -5.12 23.43
C GLY A 799 47.40 -4.00 23.37
N SER A 800 47.24 -3.00 24.22
CA SER A 800 48.25 -1.98 24.49
C SER A 800 49.42 -2.60 25.25
N SER A 801 50.58 -2.67 24.61
CA SER A 801 51.75 -1.92 25.07
C SER A 801 51.95 -0.76 24.11
#